data_AF-A0A261C9Z3-F1
#
_entry.id   AF-A0A261C9Z3-F1
#
_cell.length_a   1.000
_cell.length_b   1.000
_cell.length_c   1.000
_cell.angle_alpha   90.00
_cell.angle_beta   90.00
_cell.angle_gamma   90.00
#
_symmetry.space_group_name_H-M   'P 1'
#
loop_
_entity.id
_entity.type
_entity.pdbx_description
1 polymer ?
#
loop_
_entity_poly.entity_id
_entity_poly.type
_entity_poly.pdbx_seq_one_letter_code
_entity_poly.pdbx_strand_id
1 'polypeptide(L)'
;MVFVGLGRSRIKVMPAPSFEMLTEPRFVRPGEDFLTLNGNHLNLAASERDIEVKVGGEACPLTALANKILTCQPPVKKPIGAGKLNPEIVVTVGNASFSVGEVSYDSPGLSSSLFFIILIFILFMIGLIICLIVLYRRKTNTHQRQMKYLKTQMDTIEMKVATECKEAFAELQTSLNQYTADLPLGTPTAPFLEYKDYCARVLFPNGGKNHPVLKNLEVDTHKAEAIEAGLREFHKLLMNKTFLLTMVRTMEANKYFVGKDRVYVGSLLMVVLQEKMGYCTEMLKQLLRELIEKTVEKKFQPKILFRRSESIAERMLAAWFTFLLHDHLKTYDAGKKLYELFWGIKQQMEKGPQDALTLEARYSLSEEKLLRATFEYKELTVFVNSTDSVYSSQQSDIPDIDSSSRIEGGNWKRLNTLAHYNVPNNAILTLTSKSNSLYNLSILSDRSEKSSLSMKTGGGVGSPKPWGGAPPSVIADHASSSADTDNGYKLYHLVKPTEHGPTDSQEKMVTEIYLTRLLMMKGTLAKFITSLLESIFSSRTVPPCIKYMFDFMDEQAREHGIMDPEVVHAWKSNALPLRFWVNLIKNPHFLFDIQKPTKIEGCLSVVAQTLMDACSTQDHQLTKDSPSSKLLFAKDMYQYRDLVDSYYTEISMTPRIDDATMGANLSAESRQHNGEFHVFSALNELYKYLDQYKESIIDALESNEHAQASRLPGRLQDLLALMESDYYRATDYESSTLGLGYNSNSRLMPRDRL
;
A
#
# COMPACT_ATOMS: atom_id res chain seq x y z
N MET A 1 -54.31 74.54 33.75
CA MET A 1 -55.11 74.29 34.97
C MET A 1 -54.13 74.06 36.12
N VAL A 2 -54.20 74.83 37.20
CA VAL A 2 -53.25 74.76 38.33
C VAL A 2 -53.80 73.79 39.37
N PHE A 3 -53.13 72.67 39.61
CA PHE A 3 -53.55 71.67 40.59
C PHE A 3 -52.96 71.99 41.96
N VAL A 4 -53.82 72.17 42.96
CA VAL A 4 -53.44 72.59 44.31
C VAL A 4 -53.58 71.42 45.28
N GLY A 5 -52.45 70.91 45.77
CA GLY A 5 -52.41 69.92 46.86
C GLY A 5 -52.43 70.59 48.23
N LEU A 6 -53.43 70.31 49.06
CA LEU A 6 -53.58 70.88 50.41
C LEU A 6 -52.81 70.04 51.44
N GLY A 7 -51.53 70.37 51.64
CA GLY A 7 -50.77 69.98 52.84
C GLY A 7 -51.01 70.99 53.96
N ARG A 8 -51.31 70.51 55.19
CA ARG A 8 -51.53 71.36 56.37
C ARG A 8 -50.45 72.44 56.47
N SER A 9 -50.89 73.68 56.25
CA SER A 9 -50.18 74.95 56.51
C SER A 9 -49.24 75.53 55.46
N ARG A 10 -49.06 75.00 54.23
CA ARG A 10 -48.49 75.73 53.05
C ARG A 10 -48.94 75.11 51.71
N ILE A 11 -49.57 75.90 50.84
CA ILE A 11 -49.99 75.52 49.48
C ILE A 11 -48.74 75.43 48.57
N LYS A 12 -48.51 74.28 47.93
CA LYS A 12 -47.40 74.05 47.01
C LYS A 12 -47.95 73.78 45.61
N VAL A 13 -47.55 74.60 44.63
CA VAL A 13 -47.99 74.50 43.23
C VAL A 13 -47.11 73.49 42.50
N MET A 14 -47.71 72.47 41.90
CA MET A 14 -47.03 71.39 41.17
C MET A 14 -47.30 71.48 39.67
N PRO A 15 -46.37 71.01 38.80
CA PRO A 15 -46.58 70.98 37.34
C PRO A 15 -47.76 70.10 36.94
N ALA A 16 -48.47 70.47 35.87
CA ALA A 16 -49.66 69.76 35.39
C ALA A 16 -49.30 68.40 34.76
N PRO A 17 -50.17 67.37 34.89
CA PRO A 17 -49.94 66.07 34.27
C PRO A 17 -50.04 66.15 32.74
N SER A 18 -49.17 65.41 32.04
CA SER A 18 -49.16 65.29 30.57
C SER A 18 -49.06 63.84 30.14
N PHE A 19 -49.78 63.43 29.10
CA PHE A 19 -49.73 62.08 28.51
C PHE A 19 -49.08 62.09 27.13
N GLU A 20 -48.33 61.05 26.80
CA GLU A 20 -47.76 60.84 25.47
C GLU A 20 -48.82 60.23 24.52
N MET A 21 -49.03 60.84 23.35
CA MET A 21 -49.98 60.32 22.35
C MET A 21 -49.43 59.06 21.66
N LEU A 22 -50.25 58.02 21.57
CA LEU A 22 -49.93 56.79 20.86
C LEU A 22 -50.08 56.99 19.34
N THR A 23 -48.99 56.82 18.60
CA THR A 23 -48.93 56.98 17.13
C THR A 23 -49.53 55.82 16.34
N GLU A 24 -49.64 54.64 16.94
CA GLU A 24 -50.25 53.43 16.35
C GLU A 24 -51.23 52.79 17.34
N PRO A 25 -52.32 52.16 16.86
CA PRO A 25 -53.30 51.55 17.74
C PRO A 25 -52.68 50.37 18.49
N ARG A 26 -52.79 50.38 19.82
CA ARG A 26 -52.23 49.29 20.62
C ARG A 26 -53.12 48.05 20.55
N PHE A 27 -52.51 46.90 20.29
CA PHE A 27 -53.19 45.61 20.28
C PHE A 27 -53.35 45.08 21.70
N VAL A 28 -54.58 44.74 22.08
CA VAL A 28 -54.91 44.20 23.41
C VAL A 28 -55.77 42.96 23.25
N ARG A 29 -55.34 41.84 23.85
CA ARG A 29 -56.19 40.65 23.94
C ARG A 29 -57.16 40.77 25.12
N PRO A 30 -58.48 40.63 24.90
CA PRO A 30 -59.45 40.84 25.95
C PRO A 30 -59.27 39.84 27.10
N GLY A 31 -59.12 40.35 28.33
CA GLY A 31 -59.08 39.56 29.57
C GLY A 31 -57.69 39.20 30.10
N GLU A 32 -56.62 39.33 29.32
CA GLU A 32 -55.25 38.94 29.74
C GLU A 32 -54.24 40.10 29.74
N ASP A 33 -54.33 41.04 28.80
CA ASP A 33 -53.34 42.11 28.63
C ASP A 33 -53.74 43.41 29.38
N PHE A 34 -52.80 44.02 30.13
CA PHE A 34 -52.99 45.31 30.81
C PHE A 34 -52.59 46.49 29.90
N LEU A 35 -53.41 47.54 29.85
CA LEU A 35 -53.15 48.74 29.06
C LEU A 35 -52.29 49.73 29.85
N THR A 36 -51.06 49.96 29.39
CA THR A 36 -50.10 50.86 30.06
C THR A 36 -49.90 52.15 29.26
N LEU A 37 -50.25 53.29 29.83
CA LEU A 37 -50.13 54.62 29.25
C LEU A 37 -48.95 55.37 29.88
N ASN A 38 -48.15 56.04 29.05
CA ASN A 38 -46.99 56.81 29.49
C ASN A 38 -47.35 58.29 29.62
N GLY A 39 -46.79 58.95 30.62
CA GLY A 39 -46.96 60.37 30.87
C GLY A 39 -45.91 60.92 31.83
N ASN A 40 -46.12 62.14 32.33
CA ASN A 40 -45.27 62.76 33.34
C ASN A 40 -46.11 63.51 34.37
N HIS A 41 -45.65 63.54 35.62
CA HIS A 41 -46.27 64.26 36.75
C HIS A 41 -47.65 63.71 37.18
N LEU A 42 -47.89 62.41 36.97
CA LEU A 42 -49.23 61.80 37.10
C LEU A 42 -49.70 61.60 38.55
N ASN A 43 -48.79 61.44 39.51
CA ASN A 43 -49.13 61.15 40.92
C ASN A 43 -48.64 62.23 41.92
N LEU A 44 -48.25 63.41 41.42
CA LEU A 44 -47.66 64.48 42.23
C LEU A 44 -48.68 65.38 42.93
N ALA A 45 -49.84 65.60 42.30
CA ALA A 45 -50.94 66.43 42.82
C ALA A 45 -52.32 65.78 42.67
N ALA A 46 -52.39 64.55 42.16
CA ALA A 46 -53.59 63.74 41.99
C ALA A 46 -53.34 62.34 42.56
N SER A 47 -54.35 61.78 43.22
CA SER A 47 -54.35 60.41 43.74
C SER A 47 -55.12 59.48 42.79
N GLU A 48 -55.05 58.17 43.01
CA GLU A 48 -55.78 57.17 42.19
C GLU A 48 -57.29 57.44 42.08
N ARG A 49 -57.88 58.10 43.09
CA ARG A 49 -59.31 58.46 43.11
C ARG A 49 -59.65 59.66 42.21
N ASP A 50 -58.65 60.45 41.83
CA ASP A 50 -58.81 61.66 41.04
C ASP A 50 -58.61 61.41 39.53
N ILE A 51 -58.32 60.16 39.14
CA ILE A 51 -58.04 59.76 37.76
C ILE A 51 -59.08 58.73 37.29
N GLU A 52 -59.76 59.01 36.18
CA GLU A 52 -60.70 58.11 35.53
C GLU A 52 -60.25 57.83 34.10
N VAL A 53 -60.09 56.56 33.73
CA VAL A 53 -59.71 56.13 32.37
C VAL A 53 -60.91 55.49 31.69
N LYS A 54 -61.22 55.91 30.47
CA LYS A 54 -62.29 55.34 29.65
C LYS A 54 -61.74 54.88 28.31
N VAL A 55 -62.17 53.70 27.86
CA VAL A 55 -61.88 53.16 26.54
C VAL A 55 -63.20 53.04 25.79
N GLY A 56 -63.37 53.80 24.70
CA GLY A 56 -64.60 53.79 23.90
C GLY A 56 -65.88 54.15 24.67
N GLY A 57 -65.76 54.81 25.84
CA GLY A 57 -66.86 55.19 26.73
C GLY A 57 -67.06 54.27 27.95
N GLU A 58 -66.46 53.07 27.97
CA GLU A 58 -66.50 52.19 29.15
C GLU A 58 -65.32 52.43 30.10
N ALA A 59 -65.54 52.27 31.40
CA ALA A 59 -64.53 52.51 32.42
C ALA A 59 -63.44 51.41 32.42
N CYS A 60 -62.17 51.84 32.39
CA CYS A 60 -60.98 50.99 32.52
C CYS A 60 -60.44 51.14 33.95
N PRO A 61 -60.70 50.18 34.87
CA PRO A 61 -60.24 50.30 36.25
C PRO A 61 -58.71 50.35 36.31
N LEU A 62 -58.20 51.33 37.07
CA LEU A 62 -56.78 51.51 37.32
C LEU A 62 -56.22 50.32 38.11
N THR A 63 -55.06 49.84 37.68
CA THR A 63 -54.34 48.73 38.34
C THR A 63 -53.05 49.22 38.99
N ALA A 64 -52.39 50.22 38.40
CA ALA A 64 -51.19 50.83 38.96
C ALA A 64 -51.03 52.30 38.50
N LEU A 65 -50.62 53.17 39.43
CA LEU A 65 -50.32 54.58 39.16
C LEU A 65 -48.93 54.95 39.69
N ALA A 66 -48.06 55.37 38.78
CA ALA A 66 -46.73 55.91 39.08
C ALA A 66 -46.56 57.30 38.45
N ASN A 67 -45.51 58.03 38.83
CA ASN A 67 -45.28 59.40 38.36
C ASN A 67 -45.23 59.55 36.82
N LYS A 68 -44.79 58.49 36.12
CA LYS A 68 -44.64 58.49 34.65
C LYS A 68 -45.47 57.46 33.91
N ILE A 69 -46.11 56.54 34.62
CA ILE A 69 -46.79 55.40 34.00
C ILE A 69 -48.10 55.16 34.72
N LEU A 70 -49.14 54.89 33.93
CA LEU A 70 -50.47 54.58 34.40
C LEU A 70 -50.92 53.30 33.70
N THR A 71 -51.33 52.30 34.47
CA THR A 71 -51.80 51.01 33.94
C THR A 71 -53.24 50.78 34.35
N CYS A 72 -54.10 50.43 33.40
CA CYS A 72 -55.49 50.08 33.63
C CYS A 72 -55.84 48.77 32.92
N GLN A 73 -56.88 48.08 33.40
CA GLN A 73 -57.35 46.84 32.80
C GLN A 73 -58.49 47.12 31.81
N PRO A 74 -58.28 46.95 30.50
CA PRO A 74 -59.30 47.25 29.50
C PRO A 74 -60.48 46.26 29.55
N PRO A 75 -61.69 46.67 29.13
CA PRO A 75 -62.88 45.82 29.17
C PRO A 75 -62.72 44.56 28.30
N VAL A 76 -63.25 43.43 28.79
CA VAL A 76 -63.13 42.09 28.18
C VAL A 76 -63.96 41.95 26.89
N LYS A 77 -64.93 42.84 26.68
CA LYS A 77 -65.67 42.92 25.41
C LYS A 77 -65.44 44.31 24.81
N LYS A 78 -65.25 44.36 23.48
CA LYS A 78 -65.03 45.62 22.76
C LYS A 78 -66.24 46.55 22.97
N PRO A 79 -66.07 47.74 23.58
CA PRO A 79 -67.18 48.64 23.86
C PRO A 79 -67.77 49.21 22.56
N ILE A 80 -69.10 49.23 22.46
CA ILE A 80 -69.84 49.65 21.26
C ILE A 80 -70.01 51.18 21.31
N GLY A 81 -68.94 51.90 20.97
CA GLY A 81 -68.95 53.36 20.82
C GLY A 81 -69.34 53.77 19.40
N ALA A 82 -70.15 54.82 19.26
CA ALA A 82 -70.75 55.28 18.00
C ALA A 82 -69.74 55.41 16.82
N GLY A 83 -69.76 54.45 15.90
CA GLY A 83 -69.32 54.62 14.51
C GLY A 83 -67.82 54.62 14.17
N LYS A 84 -66.89 54.43 15.12
CA LYS A 84 -65.43 54.29 14.82
C LYS A 84 -64.95 52.85 14.98
N LEU A 85 -64.07 52.39 14.07
CA LEU A 85 -63.61 50.99 13.98
C LEU A 85 -62.77 50.55 15.20
N ASN A 86 -62.07 51.49 15.86
CA ASN A 86 -61.27 51.25 17.07
C ASN A 86 -61.69 52.21 18.20
N PRO A 87 -61.89 51.73 19.45
CA PRO A 87 -62.26 52.59 20.58
C PRO A 87 -61.11 53.50 21.03
N GLU A 88 -61.43 54.76 21.28
CA GLU A 88 -60.51 55.81 21.74
C GLU A 88 -60.31 55.76 23.26
N ILE A 89 -59.08 55.98 23.72
CA ILE A 89 -58.67 56.02 25.12
C ILE A 89 -58.66 57.48 25.60
N VAL A 90 -59.48 57.77 26.60
CA VAL A 90 -59.58 59.09 27.23
C VAL A 90 -59.27 58.97 28.72
N VAL A 91 -58.32 59.76 29.19
CA VAL A 91 -57.93 59.84 30.61
C VAL A 91 -58.35 61.18 31.18
N THR A 92 -59.11 61.18 32.27
CA THR A 92 -59.57 62.37 32.97
C THR A 92 -58.89 62.47 34.33
N VAL A 93 -58.20 63.58 34.60
CA VAL A 93 -57.52 63.87 35.87
C VAL A 93 -58.17 65.11 36.49
N GLY A 94 -58.95 64.93 37.55
CA GLY A 94 -59.80 65.97 38.11
C GLY A 94 -60.79 66.52 37.07
N ASN A 95 -60.65 67.80 36.69
CA ASN A 95 -61.50 68.45 35.67
C ASN A 95 -60.85 68.54 34.27
N ALA A 96 -59.70 67.90 34.03
CA ALA A 96 -59.03 67.92 32.73
C ALA A 96 -59.09 66.54 32.06
N SER A 97 -59.56 66.47 30.81
CA SER A 97 -59.59 65.24 30.00
C SER A 97 -58.56 65.28 28.86
N PHE A 98 -57.88 64.16 28.64
CA PHE A 98 -56.82 63.97 27.64
C PHE A 98 -57.15 62.75 26.77
N SER A 99 -57.15 62.91 25.45
CA SER A 99 -57.23 61.78 24.52
C SER A 99 -55.81 61.29 24.19
N VAL A 100 -55.56 60.01 24.42
CA VAL A 100 -54.20 59.42 24.39
C VAL A 100 -53.98 58.55 23.13
N GLY A 101 -55.02 57.98 22.53
CA GLY A 101 -54.92 57.17 21.30
C GLY A 101 -56.03 56.11 21.16
N GLU A 102 -55.91 55.19 20.20
CA GLU A 102 -56.90 54.14 19.91
C GLU A 102 -56.38 52.71 20.24
N VAL A 103 -57.28 51.76 20.50
CA VAL A 103 -56.96 50.34 20.81
C VAL A 103 -57.57 49.40 19.78
N SER A 104 -56.82 48.39 19.32
CA SER A 104 -57.32 47.32 18.44
C SER A 104 -57.38 45.97 19.18
N TYR A 105 -58.44 45.21 18.93
CA TYR A 105 -58.71 43.90 19.56
C TYR A 105 -58.46 42.70 18.62
N ASP A 106 -58.00 42.92 17.38
CA ASP A 106 -57.78 41.85 16.39
C ASP A 106 -56.34 41.26 16.47
N SER A 107 -56.20 39.94 16.35
CA SER A 107 -54.91 39.23 16.32
C SER A 107 -54.43 38.94 14.89
N PRO A 108 -53.12 39.05 14.58
CA PRO A 108 -52.61 38.76 13.25
C PRO A 108 -52.41 37.25 13.05
N GLY A 109 -53.28 36.60 12.26
CA GLY A 109 -53.08 35.24 11.78
C GLY A 109 -52.15 35.19 10.55
N LEU A 110 -51.25 34.21 10.46
CA LEU A 110 -50.41 33.98 9.27
C LEU A 110 -51.30 33.77 8.02
N SER A 111 -51.08 34.57 6.98
CA SER A 111 -51.87 34.54 5.73
C SER A 111 -51.80 33.17 5.03
N SER A 112 -52.94 32.65 4.57
CA SER A 112 -53.05 31.40 3.79
C SER A 112 -52.07 31.30 2.61
N SER A 113 -51.67 32.43 2.02
CA SER A 113 -50.71 32.49 0.90
C SER A 113 -49.32 31.94 1.23
N LEU A 114 -48.84 32.07 2.48
CA LEU A 114 -47.53 31.55 2.89
C LEU A 114 -47.51 30.02 2.94
N PHE A 115 -48.63 29.39 3.33
CA PHE A 115 -48.75 27.94 3.33
C PHE A 115 -48.66 27.36 1.91
N PHE A 116 -49.28 28.02 0.93
CA PHE A 116 -49.18 27.59 -0.47
C PHE A 116 -47.75 27.70 -1.02
N ILE A 117 -47.01 28.75 -0.66
CA ILE A 117 -45.61 28.92 -1.09
C ILE A 117 -44.71 27.83 -0.49
N ILE A 118 -44.88 27.52 0.80
CA ILE A 118 -44.12 26.46 1.47
C ILE A 118 -44.45 25.09 0.86
N LEU A 119 -45.72 24.82 0.56
CA LEU A 119 -46.14 23.56 -0.07
C LEU A 119 -45.52 23.38 -1.47
N ILE A 120 -45.52 24.43 -2.28
CA ILE A 120 -44.90 24.42 -3.62
C ILE A 120 -43.39 24.18 -3.51
N PHE A 121 -42.73 24.83 -2.55
CA PHE A 121 -41.30 24.65 -2.32
C PHE A 121 -40.96 23.20 -1.92
N ILE A 122 -41.77 22.60 -1.04
CA ILE A 122 -41.60 21.19 -0.63
C ILE A 122 -41.80 20.25 -1.84
N LEU A 123 -42.84 20.46 -2.65
CA LEU A 123 -43.08 19.66 -3.85
C LEU A 123 -41.95 19.80 -4.88
N PHE A 124 -41.40 21.00 -5.06
CA PHE A 124 -40.25 21.22 -5.92
C PHE A 124 -39.00 20.48 -5.42
N MET A 125 -38.71 20.54 -4.12
CA MET A 125 -37.59 19.82 -3.51
C MET A 125 -37.74 18.31 -3.64
N ILE A 126 -38.96 17.77 -3.45
CA ILE A 126 -39.26 16.35 -3.68
C ILE A 126 -39.03 15.98 -5.16
N GLY A 127 -39.49 16.81 -6.10
CA GLY A 127 -39.26 16.62 -7.53
C GLY A 127 -37.77 16.59 -7.90
N LEU A 128 -36.97 17.47 -7.30
CA LEU A 128 -35.51 17.51 -7.46
C LEU A 128 -34.85 16.23 -6.95
N ILE A 129 -35.24 15.75 -5.76
CA ILE A 129 -34.72 14.50 -5.18
C ILE A 129 -35.09 13.30 -6.07
N ILE A 130 -36.34 13.22 -6.54
CA ILE A 130 -36.78 12.14 -7.44
C ILE A 130 -35.99 12.20 -8.75
N CYS A 131 -35.78 13.38 -9.33
CA CYS A 131 -34.98 13.55 -10.54
C CYS A 131 -33.53 13.05 -10.33
N LEU A 132 -32.90 13.43 -9.22
CA LEU A 132 -31.55 12.96 -8.86
C LEU A 132 -31.51 11.43 -8.67
N ILE A 133 -32.51 10.84 -8.02
CA ILE A 133 -32.62 9.39 -7.88
C ILE A 133 -32.78 8.72 -9.25
N VAL A 134 -33.59 9.28 -10.15
CA VAL A 134 -33.78 8.74 -11.51
C VAL A 134 -32.49 8.86 -12.33
N LEU A 135 -31.77 9.98 -12.25
CA LEU A 135 -30.49 10.16 -12.94
C LEU A 135 -29.42 9.22 -12.39
N TYR A 136 -29.34 9.07 -11.06
CA TYR A 136 -28.47 8.10 -10.41
C TYR A 136 -28.82 6.67 -10.83
N ARG A 137 -30.11 6.31 -10.81
CA ARG A 137 -30.61 5.00 -11.27
C ARG A 137 -30.35 4.77 -12.76
N ARG A 138 -30.50 5.77 -13.63
CA ARG A 138 -30.17 5.65 -15.07
C ARG A 138 -28.67 5.49 -15.26
N LYS A 139 -27.84 6.27 -14.57
CA LYS A 139 -26.38 6.17 -14.64
C LYS A 139 -25.90 4.80 -14.16
N THR A 140 -26.33 4.35 -12.98
CA THR A 140 -25.98 3.03 -12.44
C THR A 140 -26.51 1.88 -13.31
N ASN A 141 -27.75 1.96 -13.82
CA ASN A 141 -28.28 0.95 -14.74
C ASN A 141 -27.52 0.91 -16.07
N THR A 142 -27.06 2.05 -16.57
CA THR A 142 -26.23 2.11 -17.79
C THR A 142 -24.89 1.43 -17.56
N HIS A 143 -24.22 1.72 -16.44
CA HIS A 143 -22.98 1.04 -16.04
C HIS A 143 -23.19 -0.48 -15.85
N GLN A 144 -24.25 -0.89 -15.15
CA GLN A 144 -24.57 -2.30 -14.97
C GLN A 144 -24.86 -3.03 -16.29
N ARG A 145 -25.56 -2.37 -17.24
CA ARG A 145 -25.82 -2.94 -18.57
C ARG A 145 -24.52 -3.11 -19.37
N GLN A 146 -23.64 -2.11 -19.36
CA GLN A 146 -22.33 -2.19 -20.00
C GLN A 146 -21.48 -3.32 -19.40
N MET A 147 -21.50 -3.48 -18.07
CA MET A 147 -20.78 -4.56 -17.39
C MET A 147 -21.36 -5.94 -17.70
N LYS A 148 -22.70 -6.08 -17.74
CA LYS A 148 -23.34 -7.33 -18.17
C LYS A 148 -22.95 -7.68 -19.61
N TYR A 149 -22.97 -6.70 -20.52
CA TYR A 149 -22.54 -6.90 -21.90
C TYR A 149 -21.06 -7.34 -21.99
N LEU A 150 -20.14 -6.65 -21.30
CA LEU A 150 -18.71 -7.01 -21.29
C LEU A 150 -18.49 -8.43 -20.74
N LYS A 151 -19.19 -8.80 -19.66
CA LYS A 151 -19.13 -10.14 -19.07
C LYS A 151 -19.63 -11.20 -20.06
N THR A 152 -20.79 -10.99 -20.70
CA THR A 152 -21.33 -11.94 -21.69
C THR A 152 -20.47 -12.07 -22.94
N GLN A 153 -19.83 -10.98 -23.40
CA GLN A 153 -18.85 -11.02 -24.48
C GLN A 153 -17.65 -11.91 -24.09
N MET A 154 -17.11 -11.72 -22.89
CA MET A 154 -16.03 -12.56 -22.37
C MET A 154 -16.46 -14.04 -22.23
N ASP A 155 -17.67 -14.31 -21.75
CA ASP A 155 -18.23 -15.67 -21.64
C ASP A 155 -18.33 -16.36 -23.00
N THR A 156 -18.77 -15.62 -24.02
CA THR A 156 -18.93 -16.15 -25.39
C THR A 156 -17.57 -16.52 -25.99
N ILE A 157 -16.55 -15.68 -25.78
CA ILE A 157 -15.19 -15.95 -26.26
C ILE A 157 -14.56 -17.09 -25.45
N GLU A 158 -14.70 -17.10 -24.13
CA GLU A 158 -14.16 -18.17 -23.27
C GLU A 158 -14.75 -19.54 -23.66
N MET A 159 -16.04 -19.61 -23.97
CA MET A 159 -16.67 -20.84 -24.46
C MET A 159 -16.13 -21.29 -25.83
N LYS A 160 -15.83 -20.35 -26.74
CA LYS A 160 -15.22 -20.66 -28.05
C LYS A 160 -13.82 -21.26 -27.90
N VAL A 161 -13.02 -20.75 -26.95
CA VAL A 161 -11.62 -21.17 -26.76
C VAL A 161 -11.49 -22.33 -25.76
N ALA A 162 -12.55 -22.68 -25.01
CA ALA A 162 -12.49 -23.66 -23.94
C ALA A 162 -12.00 -25.05 -24.38
N THR A 163 -12.36 -25.51 -25.58
CA THR A 163 -11.88 -26.80 -26.12
C THR A 163 -10.40 -26.73 -26.46
N GLU A 164 -9.96 -25.67 -27.14
CA GLU A 164 -8.55 -25.42 -27.47
C GLU A 164 -7.69 -25.31 -26.21
N CYS A 165 -8.17 -24.63 -25.17
CA CYS A 165 -7.50 -24.55 -23.86
C CYS A 165 -7.33 -25.92 -23.21
N LYS A 166 -8.34 -26.80 -23.28
CA LYS A 166 -8.27 -28.13 -22.69
C LYS A 166 -7.25 -29.01 -23.41
N GLU A 167 -7.22 -28.92 -24.74
CA GLU A 167 -6.24 -29.62 -25.58
C GLU A 167 -4.82 -29.09 -25.30
N ALA A 168 -4.63 -27.77 -25.32
CA ALA A 168 -3.35 -27.12 -25.01
C ALA A 168 -2.85 -27.47 -23.60
N PHE A 169 -3.76 -27.52 -22.61
CA PHE A 169 -3.42 -27.94 -21.25
C PHE A 169 -3.00 -29.42 -21.20
N ALA A 170 -3.73 -30.32 -21.88
CA ALA A 170 -3.40 -31.74 -21.92
C ALA A 170 -2.05 -31.99 -22.60
N GLU A 171 -1.75 -31.23 -23.66
CA GLU A 171 -0.46 -31.25 -24.35
C GLU A 171 0.66 -30.74 -23.44
N LEU A 172 0.45 -29.62 -22.75
CA LEU A 172 1.41 -29.04 -21.81
C LEU A 172 1.70 -29.99 -20.62
N GLN A 173 0.66 -30.62 -20.08
CA GLN A 173 0.81 -31.59 -18.99
C GLN A 173 1.54 -32.85 -19.46
N THR A 174 1.26 -33.34 -20.67
CA THR A 174 2.01 -34.45 -21.28
C THR A 174 3.48 -34.08 -21.48
N SER A 175 3.77 -32.87 -21.98
CA SER A 175 5.14 -32.36 -22.16
C SER A 175 5.91 -32.25 -20.84
N LEU A 176 5.28 -31.72 -19.79
CA LEU A 176 5.90 -31.63 -18.45
C LEU A 176 6.20 -33.03 -17.87
N ASN A 177 5.26 -33.96 -18.02
CA ASN A 177 5.43 -35.34 -17.56
C ASN A 177 6.52 -36.07 -18.35
N GLN A 178 6.59 -35.85 -19.66
CA GLN A 178 7.63 -36.41 -20.52
C GLN A 178 9.01 -35.86 -20.14
N TYR A 179 9.14 -34.55 -19.97
CA TYR A 179 10.38 -33.94 -19.49
C TYR A 179 10.82 -34.53 -18.15
N THR A 180 9.87 -34.72 -17.22
CA THR A 180 10.15 -35.33 -15.92
C THR A 180 10.57 -36.80 -16.04
N ALA A 181 10.02 -37.53 -17.01
CA ALA A 181 10.36 -38.93 -17.28
C ALA A 181 11.74 -39.08 -17.97
N ASP A 182 12.15 -38.08 -18.76
CA ASP A 182 13.44 -38.04 -19.46
C ASP A 182 14.62 -37.65 -18.54
N LEU A 183 14.34 -37.13 -17.34
CA LEU A 183 15.37 -36.84 -16.34
C LEU A 183 16.02 -38.13 -15.81
N PRO A 184 17.35 -38.16 -15.58
CA PRO A 184 18.02 -39.31 -14.97
C PRO A 184 17.38 -39.71 -13.63
N LEU A 185 17.32 -41.02 -13.36
CA LEU A 185 16.75 -41.55 -12.12
C LEU A 185 17.38 -40.88 -10.89
N GLY A 186 16.55 -40.26 -10.04
CA GLY A 186 16.99 -39.55 -8.83
C GLY A 186 17.22 -38.04 -9.00
N THR A 187 17.07 -37.50 -10.21
CA THR A 187 17.13 -36.03 -10.42
C THR A 187 15.86 -35.38 -9.85
N PRO A 188 15.96 -34.38 -8.96
CA PRO A 188 14.80 -33.71 -8.43
C PRO A 188 14.02 -33.02 -9.57
N THR A 189 12.69 -33.20 -9.57
CA THR A 189 11.78 -32.65 -10.60
C THR A 189 11.86 -31.12 -10.71
N ALA A 190 12.23 -30.45 -9.61
CA ALA A 190 12.47 -29.01 -9.57
C ALA A 190 13.91 -28.76 -9.04
N PRO A 191 14.71 -27.90 -9.71
CA PRO A 191 16.08 -27.63 -9.31
C PRO A 191 16.12 -26.60 -8.18
N PHE A 192 15.74 -27.00 -6.96
CA PHE A 192 15.78 -26.10 -5.80
C PHE A 192 17.21 -25.66 -5.47
N LEU A 193 17.37 -24.38 -5.14
CA LEU A 193 18.62 -23.84 -4.62
C LEU A 193 18.92 -24.38 -3.22
N GLU A 194 20.19 -24.35 -2.85
CA GLU A 194 20.60 -24.55 -1.46
C GLU A 194 20.12 -23.40 -0.58
N TYR A 195 19.98 -23.67 0.73
CA TYR A 195 19.44 -22.71 1.70
C TYR A 195 20.14 -21.36 1.64
N LYS A 196 21.48 -21.39 1.64
CA LYS A 196 22.34 -20.20 1.57
C LYS A 196 22.05 -19.33 0.36
N ASP A 197 22.00 -19.93 -0.82
CA ASP A 197 21.76 -19.23 -2.08
C ASP A 197 20.34 -18.66 -2.17
N TYR A 198 19.35 -19.45 -1.76
CA TYR A 198 17.96 -19.01 -1.69
C TYR A 198 17.82 -17.79 -0.77
N CYS A 199 18.33 -17.89 0.46
CA CYS A 199 18.26 -16.82 1.44
C CYS A 199 18.98 -15.57 0.93
N ALA A 200 20.18 -15.70 0.38
CA ALA A 200 20.94 -14.57 -0.13
C ALA A 200 20.23 -13.86 -1.29
N ARG A 201 19.62 -14.59 -2.22
CA ARG A 201 18.84 -14.00 -3.33
C ARG A 201 17.60 -13.25 -2.83
N VAL A 202 16.93 -13.71 -1.76
CA VAL A 202 15.76 -13.04 -1.18
C VAL A 202 16.15 -11.82 -0.31
N LEU A 203 17.19 -11.96 0.51
CA LEU A 203 17.67 -10.92 1.42
C LEU A 203 18.40 -9.78 0.69
N PHE A 204 19.14 -10.12 -0.37
CA PHE A 204 20.00 -9.22 -1.13
C PHE A 204 19.82 -9.40 -2.64
N PRO A 205 18.64 -9.07 -3.20
CA PRO A 205 18.32 -9.31 -4.61
C PRO A 205 19.24 -8.59 -5.61
N ASN A 206 19.85 -7.48 -5.18
CA ASN A 206 20.82 -6.71 -6.00
C ASN A 206 22.28 -7.17 -5.79
N GLY A 207 22.55 -8.05 -4.84
CA GLY A 207 23.91 -8.47 -4.46
C GLY A 207 24.43 -9.67 -5.24
N GLY A 208 23.55 -10.47 -5.83
CA GLY A 208 23.89 -11.69 -6.57
C GLY A 208 24.79 -12.65 -5.77
N LYS A 209 25.60 -13.45 -6.48
CA LYS A 209 26.62 -14.33 -5.90
C LYS A 209 27.83 -13.58 -5.32
N ASN A 210 27.90 -12.26 -5.52
CA ASN A 210 29.04 -11.42 -5.14
C ASN A 210 28.81 -10.63 -3.84
N HIS A 211 27.69 -10.84 -3.16
CA HIS A 211 27.37 -10.09 -1.94
C HIS A 211 28.40 -10.37 -0.82
N PRO A 212 28.85 -9.35 -0.05
CA PRO A 212 29.89 -9.51 0.97
C PRO A 212 29.58 -10.59 2.02
N VAL A 213 28.31 -10.81 2.37
CA VAL A 213 27.90 -11.84 3.36
C VAL A 213 28.14 -13.28 2.90
N LEU A 214 28.39 -13.49 1.60
CA LEU A 214 28.70 -14.79 1.01
C LEU A 214 30.22 -15.03 0.86
N LYS A 215 31.04 -14.05 1.23
CA LYS A 215 32.50 -14.10 1.10
C LYS A 215 33.16 -13.77 2.43
N ASN A 216 34.39 -14.25 2.60
CA ASN A 216 35.23 -13.82 3.71
C ASN A 216 35.48 -12.32 3.65
N LEU A 217 35.56 -11.70 4.83
CA LEU A 217 35.89 -10.29 4.93
C LEU A 217 37.38 -10.12 4.64
N GLU A 218 37.70 -9.40 3.57
CA GLU A 218 39.07 -9.02 3.22
C GLU A 218 39.44 -7.76 4.00
N VAL A 219 40.52 -7.84 4.78
CA VAL A 219 41.00 -6.75 5.64
C VAL A 219 42.52 -6.62 5.48
N ASP A 220 43.02 -5.40 5.59
CA ASP A 220 44.46 -5.16 5.66
C ASP A 220 45.06 -5.91 6.85
N THR A 221 46.13 -6.67 6.61
CA THR A 221 46.74 -7.58 7.59
C THR A 221 47.10 -6.89 8.91
N HIS A 222 47.49 -5.60 8.84
CA HIS A 222 47.85 -4.80 10.01
C HIS A 222 46.66 -4.39 10.89
N LYS A 223 45.44 -4.37 10.36
CA LYS A 223 44.21 -4.00 11.08
C LYS A 223 43.31 -5.19 11.39
N ALA A 224 43.66 -6.37 10.87
CA ALA A 224 42.82 -7.57 10.95
C ALA A 224 42.48 -7.93 12.40
N GLU A 225 43.45 -7.99 13.31
CA GLU A 225 43.20 -8.34 14.72
C GLU A 225 42.32 -7.32 15.45
N ALA A 226 42.58 -6.02 15.25
CA ALA A 226 41.80 -4.95 15.87
C ALA A 226 40.35 -4.93 15.37
N ILE A 227 40.16 -5.09 14.04
CA ILE A 227 38.83 -5.17 13.42
C ILE A 227 38.11 -6.44 13.88
N GLU A 228 38.79 -7.59 13.97
CA GLU A 228 38.18 -8.80 14.49
C GLU A 228 37.70 -8.62 15.94
N ALA A 229 38.56 -8.04 16.80
CA ALA A 229 38.23 -7.75 18.19
C ALA A 229 37.03 -6.79 18.29
N GLY A 230 37.02 -5.71 17.50
CA GLY A 230 35.93 -4.75 17.43
C GLY A 230 34.61 -5.36 16.95
N LEU A 231 34.63 -6.16 15.87
CA LEU A 231 33.44 -6.85 15.36
C LEU A 231 32.91 -7.90 16.34
N ARG A 232 33.79 -8.58 17.09
CA ARG A 232 33.38 -9.49 18.17
C ARG A 232 32.69 -8.74 19.30
N GLU A 233 33.19 -7.58 19.69
CA GLU A 233 32.53 -6.73 20.70
C GLU A 233 31.20 -6.19 20.18
N PHE A 234 31.14 -5.81 18.89
CA PHE A 234 29.89 -5.38 18.26
C PHE A 234 28.83 -6.48 18.30
N HIS A 235 29.22 -7.70 17.97
CA HIS A 235 28.33 -8.85 18.06
C HIS A 235 27.80 -9.04 19.49
N LYS A 236 28.65 -8.94 20.51
CA LYS A 236 28.21 -9.03 21.92
C LYS A 236 27.23 -7.92 22.30
N LEU A 237 27.41 -6.70 21.78
CA LEU A 237 26.46 -5.61 21.99
C LEU A 237 25.12 -5.92 21.32
N LEU A 238 25.11 -6.44 20.09
CA LEU A 238 23.87 -6.84 19.40
C LEU A 238 23.13 -7.99 20.09
N MET A 239 23.81 -8.81 20.89
CA MET A 239 23.18 -9.83 21.75
C MET A 239 22.52 -9.25 23.01
N ASN A 240 22.71 -7.96 23.29
CA ASN A 240 22.04 -7.28 24.40
C ASN A 240 20.73 -6.65 23.91
N LYS A 241 19.59 -7.08 24.47
CA LYS A 241 18.25 -6.58 24.13
C LYS A 241 18.15 -5.06 24.18
N THR A 242 18.68 -4.42 25.23
CA THR A 242 18.60 -2.97 25.40
C THR A 242 19.40 -2.24 24.33
N PHE A 243 20.60 -2.73 24.01
CA PHE A 243 21.43 -2.15 22.94
C PHE A 243 20.74 -2.25 21.58
N LEU A 244 20.34 -3.45 21.17
CA LEU A 244 19.77 -3.69 19.84
C LEU A 244 18.52 -2.84 19.60
N LEU A 245 17.59 -2.83 20.56
CA LEU A 245 16.36 -2.05 20.45
C LEU A 245 16.66 -0.54 20.41
N THR A 246 17.60 -0.06 21.24
CA THR A 246 17.98 1.36 21.23
C THR A 246 18.62 1.73 19.90
N MET A 247 19.53 0.91 19.37
CA MET A 247 20.19 1.12 18.08
C MET A 247 19.15 1.23 16.95
N VAL A 248 18.23 0.25 16.84
CA VAL A 248 17.20 0.23 15.79
C VAL A 248 16.28 1.45 15.90
N ARG A 249 15.80 1.79 17.10
CA ARG A 249 14.91 2.95 17.33
C ARG A 249 15.58 4.26 16.95
N THR A 250 16.83 4.45 17.36
CA THR A 250 17.59 5.67 17.08
C THR A 250 17.83 5.84 15.58
N MET A 251 18.21 4.76 14.89
CA MET A 251 18.39 4.78 13.44
C MET A 251 17.08 5.08 12.70
N GLU A 252 15.97 4.43 13.06
CA GLU A 252 14.66 4.67 12.42
C GLU A 252 14.06 6.05 12.71
N ALA A 253 14.38 6.65 13.86
CA ALA A 253 13.95 8.00 14.19
C ALA A 253 14.63 9.06 13.31
N ASN A 254 15.79 8.74 12.72
CA ASN A 254 16.52 9.65 11.86
C ASN A 254 15.85 9.80 10.49
N LYS A 255 15.58 11.04 10.08
CA LYS A 255 14.94 11.35 8.78
C LYS A 255 15.80 10.99 7.57
N TYR A 256 17.13 10.96 7.74
CA TYR A 256 18.06 10.60 6.67
C TYR A 256 18.20 9.09 6.50
N PHE A 257 17.64 8.29 7.42
CA PHE A 257 17.62 6.84 7.31
C PHE A 257 16.45 6.39 6.41
N VAL A 258 16.73 6.27 5.11
CA VAL A 258 15.72 6.05 4.07
C VAL A 258 15.29 4.58 3.98
N GLY A 259 14.18 4.30 3.29
CA GLY A 259 13.62 2.95 3.18
C GLY A 259 14.59 1.89 2.63
N LYS A 260 15.49 2.27 1.71
CA LYS A 260 16.52 1.37 1.19
C LYS A 260 17.50 0.92 2.29
N ASP A 261 17.92 1.85 3.16
CA ASP A 261 18.83 1.56 4.27
C ASP A 261 18.13 0.71 5.34
N ARG A 262 16.85 1.00 5.63
CA ARG A 262 16.03 0.16 6.55
C ARG A 262 15.97 -1.29 6.08
N VAL A 263 15.72 -1.49 4.79
CA VAL A 263 15.67 -2.82 4.17
C VAL A 263 17.04 -3.51 4.24
N TYR A 264 18.13 -2.77 3.96
CA TYR A 264 19.46 -3.34 3.97
C TYR A 264 19.93 -3.71 5.38
N VAL A 265 19.80 -2.80 6.35
CA VAL A 265 20.11 -3.03 7.77
C VAL A 265 19.25 -4.15 8.34
N GLY A 266 17.96 -4.19 8.03
CA GLY A 266 17.09 -5.29 8.43
C GLY A 266 17.54 -6.65 7.89
N SER A 267 17.96 -6.73 6.62
CA SER A 267 18.54 -7.96 6.07
C SER A 267 19.87 -8.36 6.76
N LEU A 268 20.77 -7.40 7.01
CA LEU A 268 22.04 -7.65 7.69
C LEU A 268 21.84 -8.14 9.13
N LEU A 269 20.94 -7.51 9.88
CA LEU A 269 20.57 -7.94 11.23
C LEU A 269 20.07 -9.39 11.24
N MET A 270 19.23 -9.76 10.28
CA MET A 270 18.72 -11.13 10.19
C MET A 270 19.83 -12.15 9.92
N VAL A 271 20.81 -11.81 9.08
CA VAL A 271 21.99 -12.67 8.85
C VAL A 271 22.83 -12.81 10.13
N VAL A 272 23.07 -11.70 10.84
CA VAL A 272 23.85 -11.73 12.10
C VAL A 272 23.14 -12.53 13.19
N LEU A 273 21.81 -12.46 13.27
CA LEU A 273 21.01 -13.11 14.30
C LEU A 273 20.55 -14.54 13.91
N GLN A 274 20.88 -15.02 12.72
CA GLN A 274 20.42 -16.31 12.19
C GLN A 274 20.94 -17.51 13.00
N GLU A 275 22.14 -17.44 13.57
CA GLU A 275 22.67 -18.49 14.47
C GLU A 275 21.96 -18.52 15.84
N LYS A 276 21.10 -17.54 16.15
CA LYS A 276 20.30 -17.46 17.38
C LYS A 276 18.86 -17.04 17.10
N MET A 277 18.15 -17.83 16.29
CA MET A 277 16.77 -17.54 15.88
C MET A 277 15.80 -17.35 17.05
N GLY A 278 16.04 -17.97 18.21
CA GLY A 278 15.26 -17.71 19.43
C GLY A 278 15.35 -16.24 19.88
N TYR A 279 16.56 -15.71 20.01
CA TYR A 279 16.79 -14.31 20.34
C TYR A 279 16.28 -13.38 19.22
N CYS A 280 16.53 -13.74 17.96
CA CYS A 280 16.05 -13.00 16.80
C CYS A 280 14.52 -12.82 16.82
N THR A 281 13.79 -13.88 17.12
CA THR A 281 12.32 -13.89 17.13
C THR A 281 11.77 -13.02 18.26
N GLU A 282 12.39 -13.06 19.44
CA GLU A 282 12.00 -12.19 20.56
C GLU A 282 12.23 -10.71 20.24
N MET A 283 13.36 -10.36 19.62
CA MET A 283 13.64 -8.99 19.20
C MET A 283 12.68 -8.53 18.10
N LEU A 284 12.37 -9.40 17.14
CA LEU A 284 11.38 -9.13 16.10
C LEU A 284 9.99 -8.87 16.69
N LYS A 285 9.50 -9.73 17.59
CA LYS A 285 8.18 -9.55 18.24
C LYS A 285 8.12 -8.24 19.02
N GLN A 286 9.19 -7.88 19.73
CA GLN A 286 9.26 -6.61 20.46
C GLN A 286 9.18 -5.41 19.50
N LEU A 287 9.96 -5.41 18.41
CA LEU A 287 9.94 -4.34 17.41
C LEU A 287 8.58 -4.24 16.69
N LEU A 288 7.94 -5.38 16.39
CA LEU A 288 6.61 -5.42 15.79
C LEU A 288 5.54 -4.88 16.73
N ARG A 289 5.60 -5.22 18.02
CA ARG A 289 4.70 -4.68 19.06
C ARG A 289 4.78 -3.16 19.11
N GLU A 290 5.99 -2.60 19.17
CA GLU A 290 6.22 -1.15 19.16
C GLU A 290 5.74 -0.49 17.86
N LEU A 291 5.91 -1.16 16.72
CA LEU A 291 5.42 -0.67 15.44
C LEU A 291 3.87 -0.62 15.41
N ILE A 292 3.20 -1.64 15.94
CA ILE A 292 1.74 -1.70 16.04
C ILE A 292 1.24 -0.60 16.97
N GLU A 293 1.79 -0.51 18.19
CA GLU A 293 1.44 0.49 19.19
C GLU A 293 1.54 1.90 18.62
N LYS A 294 2.69 2.25 18.03
CA LYS A 294 2.94 3.54 17.38
C LYS A 294 1.96 3.84 16.24
N THR A 295 1.49 2.81 15.53
CA THR A 295 0.52 2.97 14.44
C THR A 295 -0.86 3.29 14.98
N VAL A 296 -1.27 2.59 16.04
CA VAL A 296 -2.56 2.79 16.72
C VAL A 296 -2.60 4.14 17.43
N GLU A 297 -1.57 4.49 18.20
CA GLU A 297 -1.47 5.76 18.94
C GLU A 297 -1.52 6.98 18.02
N LYS A 298 -0.81 6.94 16.89
CA LYS A 298 -0.78 8.02 15.90
C LYS A 298 -2.07 8.12 15.07
N LYS A 299 -3.08 7.30 15.37
CA LYS A 299 -4.36 7.21 14.64
C LYS A 299 -4.18 6.99 13.14
N PHE A 300 -3.10 6.32 12.74
CA PHE A 300 -2.96 5.87 11.37
C PHE A 300 -3.96 4.74 11.11
N GLN A 301 -4.39 4.57 9.85
CA GLN A 301 -5.34 3.52 9.50
C GLN A 301 -4.72 2.14 9.78
N PRO A 302 -5.22 1.35 10.74
CA PRO A 302 -4.54 0.10 11.13
C PRO A 302 -4.44 -0.89 9.97
N LYS A 303 -5.41 -0.87 9.02
CA LYS A 303 -5.43 -1.73 7.82
C LYS A 303 -4.21 -1.57 6.90
N ILE A 304 -3.50 -0.43 6.95
CA ILE A 304 -2.33 -0.18 6.08
C ILE A 304 -1.01 -0.68 6.66
N LEU A 305 -1.00 -1.19 7.89
CA LEU A 305 0.21 -1.73 8.52
C LEU A 305 0.77 -2.90 7.69
N PHE A 306 2.10 -3.03 7.64
CA PHE A 306 2.85 -4.01 6.83
C PHE A 306 2.77 -3.80 5.30
N ARG A 307 2.05 -2.78 4.80
CA ARG A 307 1.78 -2.59 3.36
C ARG A 307 2.96 -2.02 2.56
N ARG A 308 3.88 -1.24 3.15
CA ARG A 308 4.95 -0.56 2.40
C ARG A 308 6.39 -0.93 2.78
N SER A 309 6.62 -1.81 3.76
CA SER A 309 7.96 -2.18 4.24
C SER A 309 8.77 -0.94 4.62
N GLU A 310 8.18 -0.12 5.49
CA GLU A 310 8.75 1.17 5.89
C GLU A 310 9.58 1.06 7.19
N SER A 311 9.67 -0.12 7.80
CA SER A 311 10.45 -0.38 9.01
C SER A 311 11.45 -1.54 8.86
N ILE A 312 12.50 -1.51 9.68
CA ILE A 312 13.42 -2.62 9.91
C ILE A 312 12.64 -3.84 10.39
N ALA A 313 11.65 -3.67 11.28
CA ALA A 313 10.83 -4.75 11.81
C ALA A 313 10.06 -5.50 10.70
N GLU A 314 9.42 -4.75 9.77
CA GLU A 314 8.77 -5.32 8.59
C GLU A 314 9.74 -6.12 7.72
N ARG A 315 10.97 -5.61 7.54
CA ARG A 315 11.99 -6.34 6.76
C ARG A 315 12.45 -7.60 7.48
N MET A 316 12.70 -7.52 8.78
CA MET A 316 13.07 -8.65 9.61
C MET A 316 11.99 -9.74 9.59
N LEU A 317 10.70 -9.35 9.62
CA LEU A 317 9.58 -10.29 9.51
C LEU A 317 9.60 -11.07 8.18
N ALA A 318 9.80 -10.38 7.05
CA ALA A 318 9.88 -11.02 5.74
C ALA A 318 11.07 -11.99 5.65
N ALA A 319 12.22 -11.61 6.20
CA ALA A 319 13.40 -12.46 6.28
C ALA A 319 13.21 -13.66 7.23
N TRP A 320 12.50 -13.47 8.34
CA TRP A 320 12.17 -14.53 9.29
C TRP A 320 11.32 -15.62 8.65
N PHE A 321 10.30 -15.24 7.88
CA PHE A 321 9.55 -16.20 7.06
C PHE A 321 10.43 -16.84 5.99
N THR A 322 11.35 -16.09 5.39
CA THR A 322 12.28 -16.62 4.37
C THR A 322 13.09 -17.79 4.94
N PHE A 323 13.69 -17.63 6.12
CA PHE A 323 14.45 -18.68 6.79
C PHE A 323 13.55 -19.89 7.11
N LEU A 324 12.45 -19.68 7.83
CA LEU A 324 11.65 -20.77 8.39
C LEU A 324 10.74 -21.51 7.40
N LEU A 325 10.54 -20.97 6.19
CA LEU A 325 9.67 -21.59 5.18
C LEU A 325 10.44 -22.33 4.09
N HIS A 326 11.79 -22.30 4.09
CA HIS A 326 12.59 -22.98 3.07
C HIS A 326 12.32 -24.49 3.03
N ASP A 327 12.38 -25.15 4.19
CA ASP A 327 12.13 -26.60 4.28
C ASP A 327 10.68 -26.93 3.93
N HIS A 328 9.74 -26.02 4.24
CA HIS A 328 8.36 -26.17 3.84
C HIS A 328 8.19 -26.11 2.31
N LEU A 329 8.87 -25.16 1.64
CA LEU A 329 8.85 -25.03 0.18
C LEU A 329 9.40 -26.26 -0.54
N LYS A 330 10.42 -26.92 0.04
CA LYS A 330 11.05 -28.12 -0.53
C LYS A 330 10.25 -29.39 -0.26
N THR A 331 9.75 -29.54 0.97
CA THR A 331 9.14 -30.79 1.44
C THR A 331 7.68 -30.91 1.04
N TYR A 332 6.97 -29.78 0.99
CA TYR A 332 5.55 -29.72 0.67
C TYR A 332 5.35 -29.17 -0.74
N ASP A 333 4.25 -29.57 -1.38
CA ASP A 333 4.03 -29.39 -2.82
C ASP A 333 4.09 -27.93 -3.32
N ALA A 334 4.05 -26.92 -2.45
CA ALA A 334 3.97 -25.51 -2.84
C ALA A 334 5.15 -25.05 -3.71
N GLY A 335 6.39 -25.43 -3.35
CA GLY A 335 7.56 -25.11 -4.18
C GLY A 335 7.51 -25.84 -5.52
N LYS A 336 7.10 -27.11 -5.52
CA LYS A 336 6.92 -27.88 -6.76
C LYS A 336 5.84 -27.27 -7.67
N LYS A 337 4.69 -26.87 -7.12
CA LYS A 337 3.61 -26.20 -7.86
C LYS A 337 4.04 -24.86 -8.43
N LEU A 338 4.90 -24.12 -7.71
CA LEU A 338 5.49 -22.90 -8.23
C LEU A 338 6.39 -23.17 -9.43
N TYR A 339 7.21 -24.23 -9.38
CA TYR A 339 8.05 -24.64 -10.51
C TYR A 339 7.22 -25.12 -11.71
N GLU A 340 6.19 -25.94 -11.47
CA GLU A 340 5.26 -26.41 -12.50
C GLU A 340 4.57 -25.22 -13.21
N LEU A 341 4.14 -24.20 -12.46
CA LEU A 341 3.58 -22.97 -13.03
C LEU A 341 4.63 -22.20 -13.85
N PHE A 342 5.83 -21.98 -13.29
CA PHE A 342 6.92 -21.30 -13.99
C PHE A 342 7.23 -21.98 -15.33
N TRP A 343 7.40 -23.30 -15.30
CA TRP A 343 7.67 -24.10 -16.49
C TRP A 343 6.51 -24.08 -17.47
N GLY A 344 5.27 -24.22 -16.99
CA GLY A 344 4.07 -24.13 -17.80
C GLY A 344 3.94 -22.81 -18.54
N ILE A 345 4.23 -21.68 -17.86
CA ILE A 345 4.29 -20.36 -18.50
C ILE A 345 5.39 -20.34 -19.55
N LYS A 346 6.62 -20.72 -19.19
CA LYS A 346 7.78 -20.70 -20.10
C LYS A 346 7.50 -21.49 -21.38
N GLN A 347 7.08 -22.74 -21.25
CA GLN A 347 6.83 -23.64 -22.37
C GLN A 347 5.71 -23.10 -23.28
N GLN A 348 4.62 -22.59 -22.70
CA GLN A 348 3.52 -22.06 -23.48
C GLN A 348 3.88 -20.75 -24.22
N MET A 349 4.74 -19.91 -23.63
CA MET A 349 5.25 -18.72 -24.29
C MET A 349 6.19 -19.07 -25.46
N GLU A 350 7.06 -20.07 -25.27
CA GLU A 350 8.05 -20.51 -26.27
C GLU A 350 7.43 -21.24 -27.49
N LYS A 351 6.16 -21.69 -27.40
CA LYS A 351 5.40 -22.24 -28.55
C LYS A 351 5.07 -21.21 -29.63
N GLY A 352 5.14 -19.92 -29.33
CA GLY A 352 4.77 -18.84 -30.25
C GLY A 352 5.93 -17.90 -30.55
N PRO A 353 5.79 -17.04 -31.58
CA PRO A 353 6.79 -16.01 -31.85
C PRO A 353 6.92 -15.05 -30.67
N GLN A 354 8.17 -14.74 -30.33
CA GLN A 354 8.58 -13.78 -29.31
C GLN A 354 9.56 -12.77 -29.90
N ASP A 355 9.33 -11.49 -29.62
CA ASP A 355 10.26 -10.43 -29.98
C ASP A 355 11.46 -10.45 -29.01
N ALA A 356 12.68 -10.47 -29.54
CA ALA A 356 13.90 -10.62 -28.75
C ALA A 356 14.29 -9.33 -28.02
N LEU A 357 13.78 -8.17 -28.46
CA LEU A 357 14.15 -6.86 -27.95
C LEU A 357 13.05 -6.27 -27.06
N THR A 358 11.78 -6.33 -27.48
CA THR A 358 10.65 -5.82 -26.68
C THR A 358 10.16 -6.83 -25.63
N LEU A 359 10.52 -8.11 -25.82
CA LEU A 359 10.07 -9.25 -25.03
C LEU A 359 8.56 -9.51 -25.14
N GLU A 360 7.90 -8.94 -26.15
CA GLU A 360 6.49 -9.22 -26.45
C GLU A 360 6.35 -10.62 -27.07
N ALA A 361 5.32 -11.35 -26.67
CA ALA A 361 5.07 -12.71 -27.13
C ALA A 361 3.63 -12.89 -27.61
N ARG A 362 3.44 -13.78 -28.58
CA ARG A 362 2.09 -14.16 -29.07
C ARG A 362 1.23 -14.73 -27.96
N TYR A 363 1.79 -15.64 -27.16
CA TYR A 363 1.17 -16.21 -25.99
C TYR A 363 1.71 -15.47 -24.78
N SER A 364 0.89 -14.59 -24.20
CA SER A 364 1.21 -13.83 -22.99
C SER A 364 -0.05 -13.75 -22.14
N LEU A 365 0.12 -13.73 -20.82
CA LEU A 365 -0.95 -13.44 -19.86
C LEU A 365 -1.03 -11.93 -19.55
N SER A 366 0.03 -11.18 -19.88
CA SER A 366 0.08 -9.72 -19.75
C SER A 366 -0.27 -9.05 -21.07
N GLU A 367 -1.23 -8.12 -21.04
CA GLU A 367 -1.60 -7.30 -22.20
C GLU A 367 -0.44 -6.43 -22.68
N GLU A 368 0.37 -5.90 -21.77
CA GLU A 368 1.53 -5.06 -22.08
C GLU A 368 2.65 -5.83 -22.79
N LYS A 369 2.70 -7.16 -22.59
CA LYS A 369 3.68 -8.06 -23.22
C LYS A 369 3.07 -8.90 -24.34
N LEU A 370 1.87 -8.54 -24.80
CA LEU A 370 1.19 -9.25 -25.87
C LEU A 370 1.63 -8.70 -27.23
N LEU A 371 2.14 -9.58 -28.10
CA LEU A 371 2.54 -9.24 -29.46
C LEU A 371 1.31 -8.89 -30.30
N ARG A 372 1.21 -7.62 -30.71
CA ARG A 372 0.05 -7.10 -31.47
C ARG A 372 0.16 -7.37 -32.97
N ALA A 373 1.35 -7.59 -33.50
CA ALA A 373 1.54 -7.99 -34.89
C ALA A 373 1.28 -9.48 -35.13
N THR A 374 0.82 -9.83 -36.33
CA THR A 374 0.64 -11.21 -36.80
C THR A 374 1.79 -11.61 -37.71
N PHE A 375 2.41 -12.75 -37.42
CA PHE A 375 3.50 -13.31 -38.21
C PHE A 375 3.17 -14.74 -38.62
N GLU A 376 3.52 -15.10 -39.85
CA GLU A 376 3.56 -16.50 -40.27
C GLU A 376 4.83 -17.14 -39.71
N TYR A 377 4.69 -18.31 -39.08
CA TYR A 377 5.80 -19.08 -38.53
C TYR A 377 5.55 -20.56 -38.73
N LYS A 378 6.63 -21.35 -38.70
CA LYS A 378 6.61 -22.80 -38.81
C LYS A 378 7.46 -23.39 -37.69
N GLU A 379 6.99 -24.46 -37.09
CA GLU A 379 7.79 -25.24 -36.15
C GLU A 379 8.88 -26.00 -36.91
N LEU A 380 10.09 -25.99 -36.36
CA LEU A 380 11.26 -26.66 -36.92
C LEU A 380 11.85 -27.59 -35.87
N THR A 381 12.07 -28.85 -36.22
CA THR A 381 12.88 -29.80 -35.48
C THR A 381 14.33 -29.66 -35.95
N VAL A 382 15.26 -29.46 -35.03
CA VAL A 382 16.70 -29.38 -35.34
C VAL A 382 17.48 -30.38 -34.50
N PHE A 383 18.52 -30.98 -35.07
CA PHE A 383 19.39 -31.94 -34.40
C PHE A 383 20.66 -31.23 -33.95
N VAL A 384 20.91 -31.18 -32.64
CA VAL A 384 22.09 -30.51 -32.09
C VAL A 384 23.18 -31.53 -31.80
N ASN A 385 24.32 -31.41 -32.46
CA ASN A 385 25.50 -32.22 -32.17
C ASN A 385 26.27 -31.60 -30.98
N SER A 386 26.49 -32.41 -29.95
CA SER A 386 27.18 -32.02 -28.70
C SER A 386 28.71 -32.22 -28.78
N THR A 387 29.21 -32.87 -29.84
CA THR A 387 30.65 -33.15 -29.97
C THR A 387 31.40 -32.01 -30.64
N ASP A 388 32.49 -31.55 -30.03
CA ASP A 388 33.54 -30.68 -30.58
C ASP A 388 34.32 -31.37 -31.74
N SER A 389 33.64 -32.15 -32.58
CA SER A 389 34.26 -32.80 -33.73
C SER A 389 34.45 -31.77 -34.85
N VAL A 390 35.65 -31.18 -34.89
CA VAL A 390 36.18 -30.15 -35.81
C VAL A 390 36.23 -30.59 -37.29
N TYR A 391 35.47 -31.60 -37.71
CA TYR A 391 35.60 -32.18 -39.06
C TYR A 391 34.29 -32.09 -39.85
N SER A 392 33.86 -30.87 -40.16
CA SER A 392 33.06 -30.64 -41.37
C SER A 392 33.51 -29.35 -42.06
N SER A 393 33.93 -29.46 -43.32
CA SER A 393 34.59 -28.39 -44.09
C SER A 393 33.63 -27.30 -44.59
N GLN A 394 32.41 -27.22 -44.06
CA GLN A 394 31.39 -26.20 -44.38
C GLN A 394 30.55 -25.88 -43.14
N GLN A 395 31.18 -25.35 -42.10
CA GLN A 395 30.45 -24.78 -40.96
C GLN A 395 30.29 -23.27 -41.19
N SER A 396 29.06 -22.82 -41.43
CA SER A 396 28.73 -21.40 -41.49
C SER A 396 28.20 -20.98 -40.12
N ASP A 397 28.90 -20.05 -39.47
CA ASP A 397 28.41 -19.42 -38.25
C ASP A 397 27.08 -18.71 -38.53
N ILE A 398 26.13 -18.85 -37.61
CA ILE A 398 24.83 -18.17 -37.66
C ILE A 398 24.82 -17.09 -36.57
N PRO A 399 25.36 -15.88 -36.82
CA PRO A 399 25.31 -14.77 -35.87
C PRO A 399 23.94 -14.09 -35.87
N ASP A 400 23.64 -13.40 -34.76
CA ASP A 400 22.44 -12.56 -34.63
C ASP A 400 22.43 -11.39 -35.63
N ILE A 401 23.62 -10.90 -36.00
CA ILE A 401 23.84 -9.83 -36.97
C ILE A 401 25.09 -10.14 -37.81
N ASP A 402 25.00 -9.95 -39.12
CA ASP A 402 26.10 -10.07 -40.07
C ASP A 402 25.99 -9.06 -41.22
N SER A 403 26.81 -9.25 -42.27
CA SER A 403 26.77 -8.48 -43.51
C SER A 403 25.54 -8.78 -44.37
N SER A 404 24.84 -9.89 -44.13
CA SER A 404 23.62 -10.28 -44.85
C SER A 404 22.34 -9.76 -44.18
N SER A 405 22.44 -9.24 -42.95
CA SER A 405 21.31 -8.70 -42.19
C SER A 405 20.51 -7.65 -42.96
N ARG A 406 19.18 -7.79 -42.92
CA ARG A 406 18.26 -6.89 -43.63
C ARG A 406 18.28 -5.49 -43.03
N ILE A 407 18.55 -4.50 -43.87
CA ILE A 407 18.48 -3.07 -43.52
C ILE A 407 17.22 -2.48 -44.15
N GLU A 408 16.40 -1.84 -43.35
CA GLU A 408 15.16 -1.17 -43.77
C GLU A 408 15.28 0.36 -43.63
N GLY A 409 14.35 1.08 -44.27
CA GLY A 409 14.32 2.55 -44.25
C GLY A 409 14.32 3.13 -42.82
N GLY A 410 15.04 4.24 -42.62
CA GLY A 410 15.16 4.91 -41.32
C GLY A 410 16.30 4.38 -40.43
N ASN A 411 17.35 3.78 -41.02
CA ASN A 411 18.50 3.20 -40.33
C ASN A 411 18.14 2.04 -39.39
N TRP A 412 17.14 1.24 -39.74
CA TRP A 412 16.77 0.05 -38.97
C TRP A 412 17.45 -1.20 -39.53
N LYS A 413 18.02 -2.04 -38.66
CA LYS A 413 18.64 -3.32 -39.01
C LYS A 413 17.96 -4.45 -38.25
N ARG A 414 17.55 -5.49 -38.97
CA ARG A 414 16.80 -6.62 -38.41
C ARG A 414 17.75 -7.67 -37.82
N LEU A 415 17.44 -8.19 -36.64
CA LEU A 415 18.09 -9.39 -36.12
C LEU A 415 17.81 -10.59 -37.04
N ASN A 416 18.85 -11.36 -37.33
CA ASN A 416 18.77 -12.52 -38.19
C ASN A 416 17.99 -13.65 -37.48
N THR A 417 17.12 -14.32 -38.21
CA THR A 417 16.32 -15.48 -37.71
C THR A 417 16.74 -16.75 -38.45
N LEU A 418 16.29 -17.92 -37.99
CA LEU A 418 16.51 -19.18 -38.73
C LEU A 418 15.94 -19.11 -40.16
N ALA A 419 14.84 -18.38 -40.36
CA ALA A 419 14.26 -18.16 -41.68
C ALA A 419 15.12 -17.25 -42.57
N HIS A 420 15.91 -16.33 -41.99
CA HIS A 420 16.85 -15.49 -42.75
C HIS A 420 17.92 -16.33 -43.46
N TYR A 421 18.43 -17.35 -42.76
CA TYR A 421 19.40 -18.30 -43.29
C TYR A 421 18.78 -19.49 -44.03
N ASN A 422 17.46 -19.51 -44.22
CA ASN A 422 16.72 -20.63 -44.82
C ASN A 422 17.04 -21.99 -44.18
N VAL A 423 17.17 -22.03 -42.85
CA VAL A 423 17.45 -23.30 -42.14
C VAL A 423 16.28 -24.27 -42.36
N PRO A 424 16.52 -25.46 -42.94
CA PRO A 424 15.46 -26.42 -43.21
C PRO A 424 15.03 -27.15 -41.93
N ASN A 425 13.85 -27.77 -41.98
CA ASN A 425 13.45 -28.73 -40.96
C ASN A 425 14.44 -29.91 -40.95
N ASN A 426 14.71 -30.47 -39.77
CA ASN A 426 15.69 -31.53 -39.53
C ASN A 426 17.15 -31.11 -39.81
N ALA A 427 17.47 -29.81 -39.78
CA ALA A 427 18.84 -29.33 -39.89
C ALA A 427 19.70 -29.79 -38.71
N ILE A 428 20.99 -30.03 -38.99
CA ILE A 428 21.99 -30.35 -37.97
C ILE A 428 22.73 -29.07 -37.59
N LEU A 429 22.68 -28.71 -36.31
CA LEU A 429 23.39 -27.58 -35.73
C LEU A 429 24.46 -28.09 -34.77
N THR A 430 25.57 -27.37 -34.63
CA THR A 430 26.65 -27.72 -33.68
C THR A 430 26.86 -26.55 -32.73
N LEU A 431 26.94 -26.84 -31.43
CA LEU A 431 27.26 -25.84 -30.42
C LEU A 431 28.78 -25.79 -30.24
N THR A 432 29.40 -24.68 -30.63
CA THR A 432 30.84 -24.48 -30.49
C THR A 432 31.13 -23.44 -29.42
N SER A 433 32.07 -23.72 -28.51
CA SER A 433 32.55 -22.73 -27.54
C SER A 433 33.39 -21.65 -28.24
N LYS A 434 32.92 -20.41 -28.29
CA LYS A 434 33.69 -19.28 -28.82
C LYS A 434 34.73 -18.84 -27.78
N SER A 435 35.92 -19.44 -27.78
CA SER A 435 37.01 -19.11 -26.86
C SER A 435 37.77 -17.81 -27.18
N ASN A 436 37.38 -17.01 -28.18
CA ASN A 436 38.17 -15.85 -28.62
C ASN A 436 37.35 -14.69 -29.23
N SER A 437 36.27 -14.24 -28.60
CA SER A 437 35.63 -12.98 -29.00
C SER A 437 35.25 -12.15 -27.78
N LEU A 438 36.11 -11.18 -27.45
CA LEU A 438 35.88 -10.09 -26.50
C LEU A 438 34.82 -9.07 -26.99
N TYR A 439 34.02 -9.42 -27.99
CA TYR A 439 32.96 -8.58 -28.54
C TYR A 439 31.69 -9.42 -28.75
N ASN A 440 30.58 -8.92 -28.20
CA ASN A 440 29.19 -9.39 -28.36
C ASN A 440 28.73 -10.65 -27.60
N LEU A 441 29.02 -10.74 -26.29
CA LEU A 441 28.15 -11.48 -25.34
C LEU A 441 27.37 -10.55 -24.38
N SER A 442 27.62 -9.24 -24.42
CA SER A 442 27.09 -8.25 -23.47
C SER A 442 25.68 -7.72 -23.79
N ILE A 443 25.10 -8.02 -24.96
CA ILE A 443 23.81 -7.40 -25.35
C ILE A 443 22.61 -8.07 -24.65
N LEU A 444 22.72 -9.32 -24.20
CA LEU A 444 21.63 -10.03 -23.50
C LEU A 444 21.89 -10.29 -22.01
N SER A 445 23.15 -10.36 -21.55
CA SER A 445 23.49 -10.58 -20.13
C SER A 445 23.39 -9.30 -19.28
N ASP A 446 23.82 -8.15 -19.80
CA ASP A 446 23.98 -6.93 -19.01
C ASP A 446 22.67 -6.16 -18.79
N ARG A 447 21.61 -6.49 -19.55
CA ARG A 447 20.25 -5.98 -19.30
C ARG A 447 19.60 -6.63 -18.06
N SER A 448 20.11 -7.76 -17.58
CA SER A 448 19.54 -8.46 -16.41
C SER A 448 19.81 -7.73 -15.08
N GLU A 449 20.87 -6.90 -15.02
CA GLU A 449 21.31 -6.22 -13.80
C GLU A 449 20.79 -4.78 -13.66
N LYS A 450 20.35 -4.13 -14.76
CA LYS A 450 19.93 -2.70 -14.74
C LYS A 450 18.42 -2.45 -14.74
N SER A 451 17.59 -3.49 -14.64
CA SER A 451 16.13 -3.34 -14.44
C SER A 451 15.68 -3.27 -12.98
N SER A 452 16.59 -3.08 -12.02
CA SER A 452 16.24 -2.61 -10.67
C SER A 452 16.57 -1.12 -10.53
N LEU A 453 15.59 -0.36 -10.06
CA LEU A 453 15.59 1.08 -9.85
C LEU A 453 16.93 1.62 -9.29
N SER A 454 17.67 2.35 -10.11
CA SER A 454 18.85 3.13 -9.70
C SER A 454 18.64 4.59 -10.05
N MET A 455 18.13 5.37 -9.09
CA MET A 455 18.28 6.83 -9.10
C MET A 455 19.69 7.15 -8.62
N LYS A 456 20.55 7.62 -9.52
CA LYS A 456 21.80 8.30 -9.15
C LYS A 456 21.48 9.73 -8.72
N THR A 457 21.76 10.05 -7.47
CA THR A 457 21.84 11.42 -6.95
C THR A 457 23.23 11.99 -7.20
N GLY A 458 23.29 13.17 -7.83
CA GLY A 458 24.42 14.10 -7.78
C GLY A 458 23.92 15.39 -7.10
N GLY A 459 24.66 15.88 -6.11
CA GLY A 459 24.19 16.87 -5.13
C GLY A 459 24.01 18.30 -5.63
N GLY A 460 23.23 19.07 -4.88
CA GLY A 460 23.02 20.51 -5.06
C GLY A 460 21.85 21.07 -4.23
N VAL A 461 22.16 21.45 -2.99
CA VAL A 461 21.51 22.40 -2.04
C VAL A 461 20.16 23.06 -2.42
N GLY A 462 19.15 22.97 -1.53
CA GLY A 462 18.03 23.93 -1.42
C GLY A 462 16.67 23.38 -0.95
N SER A 463 16.30 23.62 0.32
CA SER A 463 15.02 23.28 0.99
C SER A 463 13.92 24.38 0.78
N PRO A 464 12.65 24.26 1.27
CA PRO A 464 11.65 23.16 1.16
C PRO A 464 10.15 23.57 0.91
N LYS A 465 9.29 22.56 0.56
CA LYS A 465 7.82 22.37 0.81
C LYS A 465 6.74 23.08 -0.07
N PRO A 466 5.44 22.64 -0.09
CA PRO A 466 4.79 21.36 0.33
C PRO A 466 3.76 20.75 -0.69
N TRP A 467 3.18 19.59 -0.32
CA TRP A 467 2.14 18.77 -0.97
C TRP A 467 0.97 19.46 -1.73
N GLY A 468 0.52 18.78 -2.81
CA GLY A 468 -0.90 18.73 -3.21
C GLY A 468 -1.15 18.93 -4.71
N GLY A 469 -1.54 17.87 -5.43
CA GLY A 469 -2.06 17.99 -6.81
C GLY A 469 -1.76 16.75 -7.66
N ALA A 470 -2.81 16.11 -8.17
CA ALA A 470 -2.74 15.02 -9.14
C ALA A 470 -1.89 15.40 -10.38
N PRO A 471 -1.15 14.48 -11.02
CA PRO A 471 -0.49 14.84 -12.27
C PRO A 471 -1.53 14.85 -13.40
N PRO A 472 -1.62 15.94 -14.19
CA PRO A 472 -2.31 15.91 -15.46
C PRO A 472 -1.50 15.10 -16.47
N SER A 473 -2.22 14.56 -17.46
CA SER A 473 -1.70 13.98 -18.68
C SER A 473 -0.55 14.79 -19.28
N VAL A 474 0.65 14.20 -19.32
CA VAL A 474 1.73 14.65 -20.20
C VAL A 474 2.08 13.48 -21.10
N ILE A 475 1.55 13.58 -22.32
CA ILE A 475 2.02 12.87 -23.50
C ILE A 475 3.33 13.56 -23.93
N ALA A 476 4.25 12.74 -24.44
CA ALA A 476 5.50 13.07 -25.13
C ALA A 476 6.74 13.37 -24.26
N ASP A 477 7.87 12.82 -24.75
CA ASP A 477 9.27 13.17 -24.43
C ASP A 477 10.08 12.36 -23.41
N HIS A 478 9.80 11.06 -23.27
CA HIS A 478 10.82 10.10 -22.78
C HIS A 478 10.93 8.86 -23.69
N ALA A 479 11.40 9.09 -24.91
CA ALA A 479 11.88 8.03 -25.80
C ALA A 479 13.29 8.39 -26.33
N SER A 480 14.27 8.53 -25.43
CA SER A 480 15.68 8.62 -25.84
C SER A 480 16.64 8.37 -24.68
N SER A 481 17.07 7.12 -24.50
CA SER A 481 18.47 6.77 -24.19
C SER A 481 18.64 5.26 -23.99
N SER A 482 18.81 4.54 -25.10
CA SER A 482 19.57 3.27 -25.29
C SER A 482 19.00 2.50 -26.50
N ALA A 483 18.99 3.14 -27.67
CA ALA A 483 18.96 2.37 -28.90
C ALA A 483 20.36 1.74 -29.02
N ASP A 484 20.43 0.43 -28.82
CA ASP A 484 21.61 -0.38 -29.14
C ASP A 484 21.96 -0.11 -30.60
N THR A 485 23.04 0.65 -30.80
CA THR A 485 23.48 1.11 -32.10
C THR A 485 24.62 0.23 -32.56
N ASP A 486 24.33 -0.74 -33.43
CA ASP A 486 25.38 -1.41 -34.21
C ASP A 486 25.75 -0.47 -35.35
N ASN A 487 26.96 0.11 -35.33
CA ASN A 487 27.47 1.00 -36.38
C ASN A 487 26.51 2.13 -36.83
N GLY A 488 25.72 2.70 -35.90
CA GLY A 488 24.76 3.78 -36.18
C GLY A 488 23.37 3.32 -36.66
N TYR A 489 23.12 2.02 -36.75
CA TYR A 489 21.80 1.44 -37.04
C TYR A 489 21.02 1.13 -35.77
N LYS A 490 19.71 1.35 -35.77
CA LYS A 490 18.79 0.92 -34.72
C LYS A 490 18.38 -0.54 -34.96
N LEU A 491 18.42 -1.39 -33.94
CA LEU A 491 18.07 -2.82 -34.05
C LEU A 491 16.58 -3.08 -33.81
N TYR A 492 15.99 -4.00 -34.59
CA TYR A 492 14.64 -4.55 -34.36
C TYR A 492 14.59 -6.06 -34.64
N HIS A 493 13.64 -6.81 -34.06
CA HIS A 493 13.46 -8.25 -34.32
C HIS A 493 12.20 -8.51 -35.15
N LEU A 494 11.03 -8.50 -34.48
CA LEU A 494 9.73 -8.69 -35.11
C LEU A 494 9.00 -7.37 -35.28
N VAL A 495 9.09 -6.48 -34.29
CA VAL A 495 8.37 -5.20 -34.27
C VAL A 495 9.36 -4.03 -34.17
N LYS A 496 9.11 -2.97 -34.95
CA LYS A 496 9.85 -1.70 -34.83
C LYS A 496 9.24 -0.85 -33.71
N PRO A 497 10.04 -0.37 -32.74
CA PRO A 497 9.56 0.46 -31.64
C PRO A 497 8.81 1.74 -32.06
N THR A 498 9.12 2.32 -33.23
CA THR A 498 8.53 3.58 -33.70
C THR A 498 7.20 3.45 -34.43
N GLU A 499 6.82 2.24 -34.88
CA GLU A 499 5.60 2.01 -35.66
C GLU A 499 4.41 1.53 -34.81
N HIS A 500 4.62 1.25 -33.52
CA HIS A 500 3.60 0.70 -32.60
C HIS A 500 3.40 1.51 -31.31
N GLY A 501 3.81 2.79 -31.29
CA GLY A 501 3.22 3.73 -30.35
C GLY A 501 1.72 3.85 -30.62
N PRO A 502 0.86 4.09 -29.61
CA PRO A 502 -0.56 4.26 -29.85
C PRO A 502 -0.73 5.48 -30.75
N THR A 503 -0.97 5.27 -32.04
CA THR A 503 -1.65 6.28 -32.84
C THR A 503 -2.99 6.49 -32.15
N ASP A 504 -3.37 7.74 -31.90
CA ASP A 504 -4.63 8.16 -31.24
C ASP A 504 -5.91 7.55 -31.85
N SER A 505 -5.78 6.72 -32.89
CA SER A 505 -6.83 6.03 -33.63
C SER A 505 -6.88 4.50 -33.43
N GLN A 506 -5.93 3.87 -32.72
CA GLN A 506 -6.12 2.48 -32.26
C GLN A 506 -6.84 2.49 -30.91
N GLU A 507 -8.15 2.28 -30.97
CA GLU A 507 -9.04 2.24 -29.81
C GLU A 507 -8.43 1.44 -28.66
N LYS A 508 -8.47 2.03 -27.45
CA LYS A 508 -8.10 1.44 -26.14
C LYS A 508 -8.89 0.17 -25.76
N MET A 509 -9.59 -0.44 -26.70
CA MET A 509 -10.23 -1.73 -26.52
C MET A 509 -9.25 -2.79 -27.02
N VAL A 510 -8.87 -3.71 -26.15
CA VAL A 510 -8.25 -4.97 -26.55
C VAL A 510 -9.15 -5.56 -27.64
N THR A 511 -8.68 -5.57 -28.89
CA THR A 511 -9.47 -6.13 -29.99
C THR A 511 -9.83 -7.57 -29.65
N GLU A 512 -10.98 -8.06 -30.12
CA GLU A 512 -11.49 -9.41 -29.80
C GLU A 512 -10.41 -10.50 -30.01
N ILE A 513 -9.53 -10.31 -31.00
CA ILE A 513 -8.41 -11.18 -31.33
C ILE A 513 -7.37 -11.26 -30.19
N TYR A 514 -7.00 -10.13 -29.59
CA TYR A 514 -6.03 -10.08 -28.50
C TYR A 514 -6.63 -10.64 -27.19
N LEU A 515 -7.91 -10.35 -26.93
CA LEU A 515 -8.61 -10.89 -25.78
C LEU A 515 -8.71 -12.42 -25.86
N THR A 516 -8.96 -12.96 -27.05
CA THR A 516 -8.94 -14.41 -27.32
C THR A 516 -7.59 -15.03 -26.99
N ARG A 517 -6.47 -14.39 -27.33
CA ARG A 517 -5.11 -14.88 -26.99
C ARG A 517 -4.85 -14.87 -25.48
N LEU A 518 -5.26 -13.80 -24.78
CA LEU A 518 -5.14 -13.70 -23.32
C LEU A 518 -5.96 -14.79 -22.62
N LEU A 519 -7.20 -15.02 -23.07
CA LEU A 519 -8.08 -16.06 -22.56
C LEU A 519 -7.53 -17.46 -22.85
N MET A 520 -6.92 -17.67 -24.01
CA MET A 520 -6.24 -18.92 -24.35
C MET A 520 -5.07 -19.21 -23.38
N MET A 521 -4.23 -18.20 -23.13
CA MET A 521 -3.13 -18.32 -22.17
C MET A 521 -3.67 -18.58 -20.76
N LYS A 522 -4.67 -17.82 -20.32
CA LYS A 522 -5.33 -18.01 -19.02
C LYS A 522 -5.90 -19.42 -18.88
N GLY A 523 -6.69 -19.88 -19.84
CA GLY A 523 -7.33 -21.20 -19.80
C GLY A 523 -6.34 -22.35 -19.79
N THR A 524 -5.23 -22.23 -20.54
CA THR A 524 -4.14 -23.21 -20.53
C THR A 524 -3.43 -23.26 -19.18
N LEU A 525 -3.24 -22.12 -18.51
CA LEU A 525 -2.53 -22.05 -17.22
C LEU A 525 -3.44 -22.19 -15.98
N ALA A 526 -4.76 -22.15 -16.14
CA ALA A 526 -5.71 -22.00 -15.03
C ALA A 526 -5.52 -23.06 -13.93
N LYS A 527 -5.33 -24.33 -14.32
CA LYS A 527 -5.10 -25.42 -13.37
C LYS A 527 -3.78 -25.27 -12.60
N PHE A 528 -2.69 -24.84 -13.25
CA PHE A 528 -1.43 -24.59 -12.55
C PHE A 528 -1.55 -23.44 -11.54
N ILE A 529 -2.25 -22.37 -11.92
CA ILE A 529 -2.51 -21.23 -11.03
C ILE A 529 -3.36 -21.67 -9.84
N THR A 530 -4.48 -22.34 -10.07
CA THR A 530 -5.36 -22.81 -8.99
C THR A 530 -4.65 -23.80 -8.08
N SER A 531 -3.93 -24.79 -8.61
CA SER A 531 -3.16 -25.74 -7.79
C SER A 531 -2.06 -25.08 -6.97
N LEU A 532 -1.41 -24.02 -7.49
CA LEU A 532 -0.47 -23.23 -6.71
C LEU A 532 -1.17 -22.50 -5.56
N LEU A 533 -2.28 -21.81 -5.83
CA LEU A 533 -3.03 -21.09 -4.78
C LEU A 533 -3.57 -22.04 -3.70
N GLU A 534 -4.15 -23.18 -4.09
CA GLU A 534 -4.61 -24.23 -3.18
C GLU A 534 -3.46 -24.78 -2.33
N SER A 535 -2.27 -24.92 -2.90
CA SER A 535 -1.09 -25.38 -2.15
C SER A 535 -0.54 -24.31 -1.21
N ILE A 536 -0.59 -23.02 -1.59
CA ILE A 536 -0.16 -21.90 -0.74
C ILE A 536 -1.10 -21.73 0.45
N PHE A 537 -2.41 -21.82 0.22
CA PHE A 537 -3.46 -21.63 1.21
C PHE A 537 -4.02 -22.96 1.73
N SER A 538 -3.17 -23.98 1.84
CA SER A 538 -3.56 -25.27 2.41
C SER A 538 -3.44 -25.29 3.92
N SER A 539 -4.52 -25.67 4.61
CA SER A 539 -4.53 -25.86 6.07
C SER A 539 -3.98 -27.21 6.53
N ARG A 540 -3.80 -28.17 5.61
CA ARG A 540 -3.34 -29.53 5.96
C ARG A 540 -1.89 -29.54 6.43
N THR A 541 -1.11 -28.55 6.02
CA THR A 541 0.35 -28.52 6.20
C THR A 541 0.79 -27.13 6.61
N VAL A 542 0.21 -26.55 7.68
CA VAL A 542 0.57 -25.21 8.13
C VAL A 542 1.90 -25.25 8.90
N PRO A 543 2.94 -24.53 8.43
CA PRO A 543 4.20 -24.39 9.17
C PRO A 543 3.99 -23.78 10.57
N PRO A 544 4.68 -24.29 11.61
CA PRO A 544 4.59 -23.75 12.97
C PRO A 544 4.83 -22.24 13.05
N CYS A 545 5.75 -21.72 12.23
CA CYS A 545 6.08 -20.30 12.20
C CYS A 545 4.91 -19.41 11.74
N ILE A 546 4.07 -19.88 10.81
CA ILE A 546 2.90 -19.14 10.31
C ILE A 546 1.86 -19.03 11.41
N LYS A 547 1.50 -20.15 12.04
CA LYS A 547 0.57 -20.16 13.18
C LYS A 547 1.07 -19.28 14.32
N TYR A 548 2.34 -19.42 14.69
CA TYR A 548 2.94 -18.65 15.78
C TYR A 548 2.86 -17.12 15.55
N MET A 549 3.18 -16.67 14.33
CA MET A 549 3.14 -15.25 14.00
C MET A 549 1.70 -14.72 13.80
N PHE A 550 0.78 -15.53 13.29
CA PHE A 550 -0.62 -15.16 13.15
C PHE A 550 -1.31 -15.05 14.51
N ASP A 551 -1.02 -15.96 15.45
CA ASP A 551 -1.49 -15.87 16.83
C ASP A 551 -0.96 -14.61 17.53
N PHE A 552 0.30 -14.24 17.28
CA PHE A 552 0.87 -12.98 17.76
C PHE A 552 0.10 -11.78 17.21
N MET A 553 -0.23 -11.73 15.92
CA MET A 553 -1.03 -10.64 15.34
C MET A 553 -2.44 -10.57 15.93
N ASP A 554 -3.07 -11.72 16.15
CA ASP A 554 -4.40 -11.82 16.78
C ASP A 554 -4.36 -11.33 18.23
N GLU A 555 -3.29 -11.64 18.96
CA GLU A 555 -3.04 -11.15 20.32
C GLU A 555 -2.82 -9.63 20.35
N GLN A 556 -1.99 -9.11 19.46
CA GLN A 556 -1.72 -7.66 19.38
C GLN A 556 -2.96 -6.86 19.00
N ALA A 557 -3.80 -7.38 18.09
CA ALA A 557 -5.06 -6.73 17.73
C ALA A 557 -6.02 -6.65 18.93
N ARG A 558 -6.12 -7.73 19.71
CA ARG A 558 -6.96 -7.79 20.92
C ARG A 558 -6.45 -6.86 22.03
N GLU A 559 -5.14 -6.85 22.28
CA GLU A 559 -4.51 -5.98 23.27
C GLU A 559 -4.80 -4.49 22.99
N HIS A 560 -4.87 -4.10 21.72
CA HIS A 560 -5.15 -2.72 21.30
C HIS A 560 -6.64 -2.45 21.03
N GLY A 561 -7.55 -3.37 21.37
CA GLY A 561 -8.99 -3.19 21.20
C GLY A 561 -9.49 -3.15 19.74
N ILE A 562 -8.73 -3.73 18.80
CA ILE A 562 -9.10 -3.79 17.39
C ILE A 562 -10.10 -4.93 17.19
N MET A 563 -11.38 -4.58 17.05
CA MET A 563 -12.49 -5.54 16.89
C MET A 563 -12.83 -5.84 15.42
N ASP A 564 -12.29 -5.08 14.47
CA ASP A 564 -12.56 -5.27 13.03
C ASP A 564 -11.72 -6.43 12.46
N PRO A 565 -12.33 -7.56 12.06
CA PRO A 565 -11.61 -8.73 11.55
C PRO A 565 -10.88 -8.43 10.23
N GLU A 566 -11.32 -7.44 9.45
CA GLU A 566 -10.63 -7.06 8.21
C GLU A 566 -9.25 -6.47 8.47
N VAL A 567 -9.03 -5.84 9.63
CA VAL A 567 -7.70 -5.31 10.00
C VAL A 567 -6.70 -6.44 10.17
N VAL A 568 -7.09 -7.47 10.92
CA VAL A 568 -6.26 -8.64 11.19
C VAL A 568 -6.03 -9.44 9.90
N HIS A 569 -7.06 -9.61 9.08
CA HIS A 569 -6.93 -10.20 7.75
C HIS A 569 -5.90 -9.43 6.89
N ALA A 570 -5.96 -8.10 6.89
CA ALA A 570 -5.01 -7.26 6.16
C ALA A 570 -3.58 -7.41 6.72
N TRP A 571 -3.40 -7.51 8.05
CA TRP A 571 -2.08 -7.72 8.66
C TRP A 571 -1.46 -9.05 8.23
N LYS A 572 -2.23 -10.15 8.33
CA LYS A 572 -1.79 -11.49 7.90
C LYS A 572 -1.42 -11.52 6.42
N SER A 573 -2.27 -10.91 5.57
CA SER A 573 -2.05 -10.80 4.12
C SER A 573 -0.82 -9.97 3.77
N ASN A 574 -0.68 -8.78 4.38
CA ASN A 574 0.45 -7.87 4.16
C ASN A 574 1.78 -8.43 4.70
N ALA A 575 1.75 -9.29 5.71
CA ALA A 575 2.95 -9.85 6.33
C ALA A 575 3.50 -11.07 5.58
N LEU A 576 2.63 -11.96 5.09
CA LEU A 576 3.05 -13.23 4.50
C LEU A 576 2.73 -13.31 2.99
N PRO A 577 1.49 -13.51 2.50
CA PRO A 577 1.22 -13.66 1.06
C PRO A 577 1.79 -12.54 0.19
N LEU A 578 1.57 -11.28 0.58
CA LEU A 578 1.95 -10.12 -0.22
C LEU A 578 3.46 -9.82 -0.19
N ARG A 579 4.22 -10.49 0.68
CA ARG A 579 5.67 -10.25 0.87
C ARG A 579 6.51 -11.44 0.49
N PHE A 580 6.13 -12.61 0.98
CA PHE A 580 6.83 -13.85 0.74
C PHE A 580 6.39 -14.45 -0.59
N TRP A 581 5.09 -14.80 -0.72
CA TRP A 581 4.59 -15.52 -1.89
C TRP A 581 4.60 -14.67 -3.17
N VAL A 582 4.14 -13.42 -3.12
CA VAL A 582 4.23 -12.49 -4.26
C VAL A 582 5.67 -12.36 -4.75
N ASN A 583 6.64 -12.29 -3.83
CA ASN A 583 8.05 -12.15 -4.20
C ASN A 583 8.59 -13.40 -4.89
N LEU A 584 8.29 -14.60 -4.38
CA LEU A 584 8.72 -15.86 -4.99
C LEU A 584 8.02 -16.13 -6.34
N ILE A 585 6.74 -15.78 -6.47
CA ILE A 585 6.00 -15.91 -7.74
C ILE A 585 6.61 -15.01 -8.81
N LYS A 586 6.92 -13.75 -8.48
CA LYS A 586 7.57 -12.83 -9.42
C LYS A 586 9.01 -13.22 -9.72
N ASN A 587 9.71 -13.82 -8.76
CA ASN A 587 11.13 -14.12 -8.83
C ASN A 587 11.40 -15.61 -8.54
N PRO A 588 10.97 -16.55 -9.39
CA PRO A 588 11.17 -17.99 -9.14
C PRO A 588 12.66 -18.38 -9.11
N HIS A 589 13.53 -17.61 -9.77
CA HIS A 589 14.99 -17.76 -9.67
C HIS A 589 15.56 -17.49 -8.27
N PHE A 590 14.77 -16.98 -7.33
CA PHE A 590 15.18 -16.91 -5.93
C PHE A 590 15.10 -18.27 -5.24
N LEU A 591 14.26 -19.18 -5.72
CA LEU A 591 14.06 -20.51 -5.15
C LEU A 591 14.70 -21.63 -6.00
N PHE A 592 14.73 -21.46 -7.32
CA PHE A 592 15.25 -22.47 -8.25
C PHE A 592 16.54 -22.02 -8.92
N ASP A 593 17.41 -22.97 -9.25
CA ASP A 593 18.60 -22.75 -10.06
C ASP A 593 18.22 -22.62 -11.53
N ILE A 594 17.61 -21.48 -11.84
CA ILE A 594 17.18 -21.10 -13.18
C ILE A 594 17.72 -19.71 -13.51
N GLN A 595 17.83 -19.42 -14.80
CA GLN A 595 18.12 -18.07 -15.25
C GLN A 595 16.98 -17.10 -14.86
N LYS A 596 17.33 -15.84 -14.60
CA LYS A 596 16.35 -14.80 -14.29
C LYS A 596 15.30 -14.73 -15.41
N PRO A 597 14.00 -14.92 -15.10
CA PRO A 597 12.98 -15.20 -16.12
C PRO A 597 12.42 -13.92 -16.77
N THR A 598 13.30 -13.06 -17.30
CA THR A 598 12.96 -11.74 -17.86
C THR A 598 11.92 -11.82 -18.98
N LYS A 599 12.01 -12.87 -19.82
CA LYS A 599 11.10 -13.14 -20.94
C LYS A 599 9.64 -13.36 -20.51
N ILE A 600 9.41 -13.84 -19.30
CA ILE A 600 8.08 -14.24 -18.82
C ILE A 600 7.62 -13.43 -17.59
N GLU A 601 8.39 -12.40 -17.20
CA GLU A 601 8.15 -11.57 -16.02
C GLU A 601 6.75 -10.94 -16.01
N GLY A 602 6.26 -10.54 -17.20
CA GLY A 602 4.90 -10.00 -17.35
C GLY A 602 3.83 -11.00 -16.94
N CYS A 603 3.96 -12.27 -17.33
CA CYS A 603 3.01 -13.32 -16.97
C CYS A 603 3.07 -13.65 -15.47
N LEU A 604 4.26 -13.78 -14.90
CA LEU A 604 4.45 -13.99 -13.46
C LEU A 604 3.89 -12.83 -12.64
N SER A 605 4.03 -11.59 -13.13
CA SER A 605 3.46 -10.40 -12.48
C SER A 605 1.93 -10.40 -12.50
N VAL A 606 1.30 -10.90 -13.56
CA VAL A 606 -0.17 -11.07 -13.59
C VAL A 606 -0.62 -12.11 -12.57
N VAL A 607 0.05 -13.27 -12.48
CA VAL A 607 -0.30 -14.29 -11.46
C VAL A 607 -0.10 -13.75 -10.04
N ALA A 608 1.00 -13.04 -9.80
CA ALA A 608 1.24 -12.39 -8.51
C ALA A 608 0.14 -11.37 -8.18
N GLN A 609 -0.31 -10.58 -9.17
CA GLN A 609 -1.42 -9.65 -8.99
C GLN A 609 -2.74 -10.37 -8.67
N THR A 610 -3.01 -11.52 -9.29
CA THR A 610 -4.17 -12.34 -8.95
C THR A 610 -4.13 -12.81 -7.50
N LEU A 611 -2.98 -13.26 -6.99
CA LEU A 611 -2.82 -13.59 -5.56
C LEU A 611 -3.01 -12.35 -4.67
N MET A 612 -2.50 -11.18 -5.08
CA MET A 612 -2.72 -9.94 -4.33
C MET A 612 -4.20 -9.56 -4.24
N ASP A 613 -4.95 -9.70 -5.33
CA ASP A 613 -6.38 -9.40 -5.39
C ASP A 613 -7.21 -10.43 -4.61
N ALA A 614 -6.76 -11.70 -4.56
CA ALA A 614 -7.37 -12.76 -3.76
C ALA A 614 -7.22 -12.51 -2.25
N CYS A 615 -6.12 -11.91 -1.80
CA CYS A 615 -5.94 -11.51 -0.41
C CYS A 615 -6.60 -10.16 -0.05
N SER A 616 -7.33 -9.53 -0.97
CA SER A 616 -8.00 -8.26 -0.70
C SER A 616 -9.42 -8.47 -0.20
N THR A 617 -9.76 -7.85 0.94
CA THR A 617 -11.13 -7.81 1.48
C THR A 617 -12.06 -6.85 0.72
N GLN A 618 -11.53 -6.04 -0.20
CA GLN A 618 -12.33 -5.07 -0.94
C GLN A 618 -12.83 -5.63 -2.28
N ASP A 619 -14.16 -5.64 -2.43
CA ASP A 619 -14.80 -5.87 -3.72
C ASP A 619 -14.55 -4.71 -4.67
N HIS A 620 -13.68 -4.95 -5.65
CA HIS A 620 -13.42 -3.98 -6.70
C HIS A 620 -14.53 -4.07 -7.74
N GLN A 621 -15.29 -2.99 -7.91
CA GLN A 621 -16.23 -2.90 -9.02
C GLN A 621 -15.45 -2.86 -10.33
N LEU A 622 -15.62 -3.90 -11.15
CA LEU A 622 -15.04 -3.96 -12.48
C LEU A 622 -15.68 -2.87 -13.35
N THR A 623 -14.83 -2.19 -14.11
CA THR A 623 -15.17 -1.10 -15.04
C THR A 623 -14.44 -1.34 -16.36
N LYS A 624 -14.82 -0.60 -17.42
CA LYS A 624 -14.11 -0.67 -18.71
C LYS A 624 -12.62 -0.31 -18.59
N ASP A 625 -12.29 0.54 -17.63
CA ASP A 625 -10.92 0.99 -17.37
C ASP A 625 -10.16 0.08 -16.38
N SER A 626 -10.77 -1.03 -15.97
CA SER A 626 -10.09 -2.01 -15.11
C SER A 626 -8.96 -2.71 -15.87
N PRO A 627 -7.81 -2.96 -15.23
CA PRO A 627 -6.71 -3.68 -15.85
C PRO A 627 -7.16 -5.04 -16.42
N SER A 628 -6.63 -5.43 -17.57
CA SER A 628 -6.96 -6.69 -18.23
C SER A 628 -6.73 -7.92 -17.34
N SER A 629 -5.70 -7.90 -16.49
CA SER A 629 -5.47 -8.95 -15.49
C SER A 629 -6.68 -9.16 -14.55
N LYS A 630 -7.32 -8.08 -14.09
CA LYS A 630 -8.50 -8.14 -13.22
C LYS A 630 -9.72 -8.68 -13.95
N LEU A 631 -9.88 -8.32 -15.22
CA LEU A 631 -10.98 -8.83 -16.05
C LEU A 631 -10.82 -10.33 -16.32
N LEU A 632 -9.61 -10.81 -16.61
CA LEU A 632 -9.32 -12.22 -16.92
C LEU A 632 -9.66 -13.17 -15.77
N PHE A 633 -9.35 -12.77 -14.54
CA PHE A 633 -9.55 -13.59 -13.33
C PHE A 633 -10.81 -13.23 -12.52
N ALA A 634 -11.66 -12.34 -13.04
CA ALA A 634 -12.85 -11.86 -12.34
C ALA A 634 -13.81 -12.97 -11.88
N LYS A 635 -13.96 -14.03 -12.66
CA LYS A 635 -14.85 -15.17 -12.33
C LYS A 635 -14.28 -16.05 -11.23
N ASP A 636 -12.97 -16.26 -11.25
CA ASP A 636 -12.26 -17.17 -10.34
C ASP A 636 -11.98 -16.50 -8.99
N MET A 637 -12.03 -15.16 -8.94
CA MET A 637 -11.68 -14.37 -7.77
C MET A 637 -12.50 -14.69 -6.51
N TYR A 638 -13.80 -15.00 -6.65
CA TYR A 638 -14.63 -15.39 -5.51
C TYR A 638 -14.12 -16.68 -4.87
N GLN A 639 -13.80 -17.70 -5.67
CA GLN A 639 -13.24 -18.95 -5.17
C GLN A 639 -11.88 -18.74 -4.51
N TYR A 640 -11.02 -17.88 -5.07
CA TYR A 640 -9.71 -17.59 -4.48
C TYR A 640 -9.81 -16.83 -3.17
N ARG A 641 -10.79 -15.94 -3.00
CA ARG A 641 -11.05 -15.25 -1.74
C ARG A 641 -11.61 -16.19 -0.69
N ASP A 642 -12.59 -17.02 -1.05
CA ASP A 642 -13.13 -18.04 -0.16
C ASP A 642 -12.01 -18.96 0.35
N LEU A 643 -11.06 -19.34 -0.51
CA LEU A 643 -9.89 -20.12 -0.13
C LEU A 643 -9.00 -19.41 0.92
N VAL A 644 -8.73 -18.11 0.74
CA VAL A 644 -7.93 -17.30 1.69
C VAL A 644 -8.66 -17.12 3.02
N ASP A 645 -9.96 -16.80 2.98
CA ASP A 645 -10.78 -16.64 4.18
C ASP A 645 -10.89 -17.96 4.98
N SER A 646 -11.08 -19.08 4.28
CA SER A 646 -11.07 -20.41 4.90
C SER A 646 -9.72 -20.71 5.54
N TYR A 647 -8.61 -20.42 4.84
CA TYR A 647 -7.26 -20.65 5.35
C TYR A 647 -6.99 -19.90 6.67
N TYR A 648 -7.33 -18.61 6.74
CA TYR A 648 -7.15 -17.84 7.98
C TYR A 648 -8.07 -18.30 9.11
N THR A 649 -9.30 -18.68 8.77
CA THR A 649 -10.26 -19.23 9.74
C THR A 649 -9.76 -20.55 10.31
N GLU A 650 -9.30 -21.48 9.47
CA GLU A 650 -8.80 -22.78 9.89
C GLU A 650 -7.52 -22.65 10.72
N ILE A 651 -6.60 -21.76 10.35
CA ILE A 651 -5.41 -21.47 11.18
C ILE A 651 -5.80 -20.92 12.55
N SER A 652 -6.80 -20.04 12.64
CA SER A 652 -7.25 -19.51 13.92
C SER A 652 -7.81 -20.61 14.84
N MET A 653 -8.40 -21.66 14.27
CA MET A 653 -8.94 -22.81 15.00
C MET A 653 -7.88 -23.82 15.42
N THR A 654 -6.70 -23.82 14.78
CA THR A 654 -5.60 -24.71 15.20
C THR A 654 -5.10 -24.36 16.61
N PRO A 655 -4.66 -25.35 17.42
CA PRO A 655 -4.14 -25.10 18.76
C PRO A 655 -2.98 -24.09 18.74
N ARG A 656 -2.90 -23.24 19.77
CA ARG A 656 -1.78 -22.32 19.96
C ARG A 656 -0.48 -23.11 20.12
N ILE A 657 0.59 -22.60 19.53
CA ILE A 657 1.92 -23.19 19.67
C ILE A 657 2.59 -22.58 20.89
N ASP A 658 3.02 -23.43 21.82
CA ASP A 658 3.74 -23.02 23.02
C ASP A 658 5.13 -22.46 22.68
N ASP A 659 5.57 -21.45 23.45
CA ASP A 659 6.87 -20.80 23.26
C ASP A 659 8.04 -21.79 23.40
N ALA A 660 7.91 -22.83 24.24
CA ALA A 660 8.91 -23.88 24.37
C ALA A 660 9.08 -24.70 23.09
N THR A 661 7.95 -25.10 22.47
CA THR A 661 7.93 -25.85 21.22
C THR A 661 8.48 -25.02 20.07
N MET A 662 8.05 -23.76 19.96
CA MET A 662 8.58 -22.86 18.94
C MET A 662 10.07 -22.57 19.18
N GLY A 663 10.50 -22.39 20.42
CA GLY A 663 11.91 -22.23 20.80
C GLY A 663 12.77 -23.43 20.40
N ALA A 664 12.25 -24.65 20.52
CA ALA A 664 12.92 -25.86 20.05
C ALA A 664 13.10 -25.88 18.52
N ASN A 665 12.05 -25.51 17.76
CA ASN A 665 12.10 -25.40 16.30
C ASN A 665 13.11 -24.34 15.85
N LEU A 666 13.08 -23.15 16.45
CA LEU A 666 14.02 -22.07 16.16
C LEU A 666 15.46 -22.47 16.49
N SER A 667 15.67 -23.23 17.57
CA SER A 667 16.99 -23.73 17.94
C SER A 667 17.48 -24.81 16.97
N ALA A 668 16.58 -25.63 16.42
CA ALA A 668 16.92 -26.61 15.38
C ALA A 668 17.35 -25.91 14.09
N GLU A 669 16.57 -24.93 13.62
CA GLU A 669 16.90 -24.08 12.47
C GLU A 669 18.29 -23.43 12.62
N SER A 670 18.54 -22.84 13.79
CA SER A 670 19.81 -22.16 14.09
C SER A 670 21.01 -23.12 14.01
N ARG A 671 20.83 -24.38 14.45
CA ARG A 671 21.89 -25.40 14.40
C ARG A 671 22.09 -25.94 13.00
N GLN A 672 21.00 -26.16 12.26
CA GLN A 672 21.02 -26.72 10.91
C GLN A 672 21.78 -25.81 9.93
N HIS A 673 21.60 -24.50 10.08
CA HIS A 673 22.16 -23.51 9.17
C HIS A 673 23.31 -22.70 9.79
N ASN A 674 23.96 -23.23 10.83
CA ASN A 674 25.09 -22.58 11.47
C ASN A 674 26.29 -22.52 10.51
N GLY A 675 26.93 -21.35 10.38
CA GLY A 675 28.11 -21.17 9.54
C GLY A 675 27.86 -21.11 8.03
N GLU A 676 26.60 -20.99 7.60
CA GLU A 676 26.21 -20.78 6.19
C GLU A 676 26.63 -19.39 5.67
N PHE A 677 26.54 -18.38 6.53
CA PHE A 677 26.87 -16.98 6.21
C PHE A 677 28.16 -16.52 6.91
N HIS A 678 28.83 -15.55 6.28
CA HIS A 678 30.00 -14.90 6.89
C HIS A 678 29.55 -13.74 7.79
N VAL A 679 29.31 -14.05 9.07
CA VAL A 679 28.79 -13.09 10.07
C VAL A 679 29.68 -11.86 10.22
N PHE A 680 31.02 -12.00 10.17
CA PHE A 680 31.92 -10.84 10.24
C PHE A 680 31.75 -9.87 9.06
N SER A 681 31.51 -10.38 7.85
CA SER A 681 31.21 -9.54 6.69
C SER A 681 29.91 -8.76 6.88
N ALA A 682 28.87 -9.41 7.43
CA ALA A 682 27.60 -8.76 7.74
C ALA A 682 27.73 -7.71 8.86
N LEU A 683 28.48 -8.03 9.93
CA LEU A 683 28.78 -7.11 11.03
C LEU A 683 29.55 -5.89 10.55
N ASN A 684 30.51 -6.07 9.64
CA ASN A 684 31.28 -4.96 9.09
C ASN A 684 30.41 -4.01 8.24
N GLU A 685 29.51 -4.55 7.41
CA GLU A 685 28.53 -3.72 6.69
C GLU A 685 27.58 -2.99 7.65
N LEU A 686 27.15 -3.67 8.73
CA LEU A 686 26.29 -3.06 9.74
C LEU A 686 27.02 -2.00 10.57
N TYR A 687 28.32 -2.19 10.83
CA TYR A 687 29.16 -1.24 11.55
C TYR A 687 29.26 0.10 10.81
N LYS A 688 29.28 0.12 9.47
CA LYS A 688 29.26 1.38 8.70
C LYS A 688 28.05 2.26 9.04
N TYR A 689 26.89 1.64 9.27
CA TYR A 689 25.70 2.35 9.71
C TYR A 689 25.78 2.74 11.19
N LEU A 690 26.33 1.87 12.05
CA LEU A 690 26.57 2.20 13.46
C LEU A 690 27.47 3.44 13.58
N ASP A 691 28.57 3.49 12.83
CA ASP A 691 29.54 4.59 12.82
C ASP A 691 28.90 5.89 12.31
N GLN A 692 28.06 5.81 11.28
CA GLN A 692 27.32 6.97 10.76
C GLN A 692 26.38 7.60 11.79
N TYR A 693 25.80 6.81 12.69
CA TYR A 693 24.81 7.27 13.68
C TYR A 693 25.33 7.18 15.13
N LYS A 694 26.65 7.06 15.33
CA LYS A 694 27.26 6.74 16.63
C LYS A 694 26.91 7.73 17.73
N GLU A 695 26.95 9.02 17.44
CA GLU A 695 26.65 10.08 18.42
C GLU A 695 25.21 9.96 18.95
N SER A 696 24.23 9.89 18.03
CA SER A 696 22.82 9.75 18.42
C SER A 696 22.53 8.46 19.18
N ILE A 697 23.26 7.38 18.86
CA ILE A 697 23.09 6.09 19.55
C ILE A 697 23.70 6.16 20.95
N ILE A 698 24.86 6.78 21.12
CA ILE A 698 25.48 7.00 22.44
C ILE A 698 24.55 7.85 23.31
N ASP A 699 24.05 8.98 22.80
CA ASP A 699 23.13 9.86 23.53
C ASP A 699 21.86 9.10 23.98
N ALA A 700 21.30 8.28 23.09
CA ALA A 700 20.13 7.47 23.41
C ALA A 700 20.44 6.39 24.46
N LEU A 701 21.62 5.79 24.44
CA LEU A 701 22.05 4.82 25.45
C LEU A 701 22.35 5.51 26.79
N GLU A 702 22.89 6.72 26.78
CA GLU A 702 23.10 7.51 28.00
C GLU A 702 21.78 7.95 28.61
N SER A 703 20.75 8.23 27.82
CA SER A 703 19.42 8.58 28.34
C SER A 703 18.66 7.38 28.96
N ASN A 704 19.11 6.16 28.73
CA ASN A 704 18.40 4.94 29.13
C ASN A 704 19.04 4.32 30.39
N GLU A 705 18.31 4.34 31.51
CA GLU A 705 18.79 3.83 32.80
C GLU A 705 19.27 2.36 32.74
N HIS A 706 18.55 1.49 32.01
CA HIS A 706 18.93 0.09 31.86
C HIS A 706 20.22 -0.07 31.03
N ALA A 707 20.45 0.83 30.08
CA ALA A 707 21.67 0.83 29.27
C ALA A 707 22.88 1.33 30.06
N GLN A 708 22.70 2.35 30.90
CA GLN A 708 23.72 2.81 31.84
C GLN A 708 24.08 1.72 32.85
N ALA A 709 23.08 1.04 33.43
CA ALA A 709 23.29 -0.06 34.39
C ALA A 709 24.12 -1.22 33.78
N SER A 710 24.00 -1.44 32.47
CA SER A 710 24.76 -2.46 31.74
C SER A 710 26.07 -1.95 31.12
N ARG A 711 26.48 -0.70 31.42
CA ARG A 711 27.65 -0.01 30.87
C ARG A 711 27.71 -0.03 29.34
N LEU A 712 26.56 0.02 28.66
CA LEU A 712 26.49 -0.06 27.19
C LEU A 712 27.13 1.14 26.48
N PRO A 713 26.97 2.41 26.93
CA PRO A 713 27.64 3.54 26.30
C PRO A 713 29.16 3.39 26.27
N GLY A 714 29.76 3.02 27.41
CA GLY A 714 31.21 2.79 27.52
C GLY A 714 31.69 1.65 26.64
N ARG A 715 30.98 0.52 26.60
CA ARG A 715 31.34 -0.60 25.72
C ARG A 715 31.25 -0.26 24.22
N LEU A 716 30.31 0.61 23.84
CA LEU A 716 30.23 1.11 22.46
C LEU A 716 31.43 2.02 22.14
N GLN A 717 31.83 2.89 23.07
CA GLN A 717 33.03 3.72 22.91
C GLN A 717 34.31 2.87 22.82
N ASP A 718 34.43 1.82 23.65
CA ASP A 718 35.55 0.88 23.60
C ASP A 718 35.63 0.17 22.23
N LEU A 719 34.49 -0.27 21.71
CA LEU A 719 34.37 -0.85 20.36
C LEU A 719 34.81 0.13 19.28
N LEU A 720 34.32 1.37 19.31
CA LEU A 720 34.66 2.40 18.32
C LEU A 720 36.16 2.70 18.34
N ALA A 721 36.76 2.79 19.53
CA ALA A 721 38.19 2.98 19.70
C ALA A 721 39.01 1.80 19.14
N LEU A 722 38.54 0.56 19.31
CA LEU A 722 39.19 -0.62 18.70
C LEU A 722 39.16 -0.56 17.17
N MET A 723 38.00 -0.20 16.60
CA MET A 723 37.78 -0.13 15.14
C MET A 723 38.53 1.04 14.48
N GLU A 724 38.72 2.15 15.20
CA GLU A 724 39.47 3.33 14.75
C GLU A 724 40.99 3.22 15.01
N SER A 725 41.44 2.21 15.78
CA SER A 725 42.86 2.11 16.15
C SER A 725 43.75 1.73 14.95
N ASP A 726 44.71 2.61 14.64
CA ASP A 726 45.78 2.39 13.64
C ASP A 726 47.04 1.73 14.27
N TYR A 727 46.94 1.16 15.47
CA TYR A 727 48.14 0.94 16.29
C TYR A 727 48.90 -0.36 15.98
N TYR A 728 50.11 -0.17 15.42
CA TYR A 728 51.23 -1.09 15.50
C TYR A 728 51.47 -1.52 16.95
N ARG A 729 51.04 -2.72 17.33
CA ARG A 729 51.55 -3.40 18.52
C ARG A 729 51.87 -4.85 18.20
N ALA A 730 52.92 -5.02 17.40
CA ALA A 730 53.77 -6.18 17.54
C ALA A 730 54.35 -6.15 18.95
N THR A 731 53.83 -6.98 19.86
CA THR A 731 54.58 -7.64 20.94
C THR A 731 53.63 -8.51 21.75
N ASP A 732 53.90 -9.82 21.70
CA ASP A 732 53.79 -10.78 22.80
C ASP A 732 52.55 -10.69 23.70
N TYR A 733 51.50 -11.41 23.32
CA TYR A 733 50.66 -12.08 24.32
C TYR A 733 50.53 -13.56 23.97
N GLU A 734 50.94 -14.37 24.93
CA GLU A 734 51.01 -15.83 24.87
C GLU A 734 49.69 -16.45 24.37
N SER A 735 49.86 -17.36 23.42
CA SER A 735 48.92 -18.41 23.08
C SER A 735 48.60 -19.24 24.32
N SER A 736 47.59 -18.85 25.10
CA SER A 736 46.98 -19.71 26.11
C SER A 736 45.50 -19.38 26.32
N THR A 737 44.66 -20.38 26.02
CA THR A 737 43.29 -20.59 26.52
C THR A 737 42.23 -19.55 26.19
N LEU A 738 41.35 -19.88 25.24
CA LEU A 738 39.88 -19.79 25.37
C LEU A 738 39.20 -20.54 24.22
N GLY A 739 39.23 -21.87 24.31
CA GLY A 739 38.26 -22.70 23.62
C GLY A 739 36.92 -22.57 24.31
N LEU A 740 35.99 -21.79 23.73
CA LEU A 740 34.56 -21.85 24.00
C LEU A 740 33.80 -21.37 22.74
N GLY A 741 33.42 -22.33 21.89
CA GLY A 741 32.10 -22.32 21.23
C GLY A 741 31.83 -21.40 20.03
N TYR A 742 32.82 -20.98 19.23
CA TYR A 742 32.55 -20.36 17.93
C TYR A 742 33.21 -21.15 16.81
N ASN A 743 32.39 -21.75 15.95
CA ASN A 743 32.82 -22.47 14.75
C ASN A 743 32.26 -21.73 13.52
N SER A 744 32.51 -20.43 13.43
CA SER A 744 32.13 -19.63 12.27
C SER A 744 33.17 -19.82 11.16
N ASN A 745 32.73 -20.10 9.93
CA ASN A 745 33.57 -20.10 8.72
C ASN A 745 34.14 -18.71 8.38
N SER A 746 33.95 -17.71 9.24
CA SER A 746 34.36 -16.32 9.03
C SER A 746 35.82 -16.15 9.42
N ARG A 747 36.74 -16.46 8.50
CA ARG A 747 38.15 -16.08 8.64
C ARG A 747 38.36 -14.75 7.94
N LEU A 748 39.04 -13.81 8.60
CA LEU A 748 39.56 -12.63 7.91
C LEU A 748 40.61 -13.11 6.91
N MET A 749 40.48 -12.68 5.65
CA MET A 749 41.49 -12.94 4.64
C MET A 749 42.43 -11.73 4.58
N PRO A 750 43.75 -11.92 4.80
CA PRO A 750 44.72 -10.88 4.53
C PRO A 750 44.64 -10.47 3.07
N ARG A 751 44.59 -9.17 2.80
CA ARG A 751 44.72 -8.67 1.43
C ARG A 751 46.19 -8.81 1.03
N ASP A 752 46.56 -9.93 0.40
CA ASP A 752 47.91 -10.10 -0.14
C ASP A 752 48.20 -8.96 -1.13
N ARG A 753 49.30 -8.24 -0.89
CA ARG A 753 49.74 -7.13 -1.74
C ARG A 753 49.99 -7.68 -3.15
N LEU A 754 49.15 -7.28 -4.11
CA LEU A 754 49.49 -7.31 -5.53
C LEU A 754 50.64 -6.33 -5.81
#